data_AF-A0A194PGX1-F1
#
_entry.id   AF-A0A194PGX1-F1
#
_cell.length_a   1.000
_cell.length_b   1.000
_cell.length_c   1.000
_cell.angle_alpha   90.00
_cell.angle_beta   90.00
_cell.angle_gamma   90.00
#
_symmetry.space_group_name_H-M   'P 1'
#
loop_
_entity.id
_entity.type
_entity.pdbx_description
1 polymer ?
#
loop_
_entity_poly.entity_id
_entity_poly.type
_entity_poly.pdbx_seq_one_letter_code
_entity_poly.pdbx_strand_id
1 'polypeptide(L)'
;MGTYLLFFLVCLRITTVFSAEVTDPVLCNATSSERVEYEFSTDVVGSEHIITFRGYFLRRARENYVTAALNNAGVSNWTIVQRENPAKDYPSDFDVVVMNEGGRAALDALKDHPAIRRVTAQRIVQRTIKYVQEDTNCGPNGCLYTGWRNHRRRALHSIRKPRENEGYSSRKLLRTVPRQITSVLKADLLWSLGVTGEGIRVAVFDTGLARHHPHFGRVRERTDWTGENTLDDALGHGTFVAGVIASRADCLGFAPDADLHIFRVFTDNQVSYTSWFLDAFNYAIMRKIDVLNLSIGGPDFMDHPFVDKVWELSANKVIMVSAIGNDGPLYGTLNNPADQMDVIGVGGIGFDDRIAKFSSRGMTTWELPNGYGRMKPDIVTYGSGVRGSSVTGGCKSLSGTSVASPVVAGAIALLASGVPRQHVTPAAVKQALCVTARRLPGYNMFEQGHGKLDLISAYQFLREYTPQASLSPPYMDLTECTYMWPYCTQPLYYSAQPTIANVTVVNGLGVAGDVKEVTWHPHLPHGGLLSVSADYSPILWPWSGWLALSFTVLQEGADFDGVVEGHVNITIESHDETKERTMINTTLMLPIRARIIPVPVRSRRLLWDQFHSLRYPGGYFPRDDLRAKHDPLDWHADHVHTNFRDMYRRLREHGFYLEVMGTPLTCIDTSLYGALLLVDPEDEYFPEEMAALKKAVDSGLSLLVFADWYNASLLRHVKFYDENTRQWWIPETGGANVPALNDLLSMYQIALGDRVFEGAFKLGGHPMYYASGTHIHSFPKHGVLITAQLSDQGQQIMSGEKGGGKAGAGVDNTVDVPILGLLQTDSGNREFTNDTVDKLPKAGRVVVYGDSSCLEGGSSRPCHWLLLAALQYALGGHLPASLRDAAAARKRDVHLIPSELPQRAEGGRLHLYSRVLAADGSGPRPVPPCTPPTPLPPQPVSAPPAARTLAPRHAPTDPRSIGAPEVEGTEPAPRAWRGAGAAPSRSHPEVVYEPPSLANRALTLIAIVAIIYCVTTFWKRWGRKLRRRRLISLAT
;
A
#
# COMPACT_ATOMS: atom_id res chain seq x y z
N MET A 1 2.99 35.13 -74.06
CA MET A 1 2.08 36.29 -74.12
C MET A 1 0.88 35.99 -73.24
N GLY A 2 0.57 36.87 -72.27
CA GLY A 2 -0.62 36.76 -71.42
C GLY A 2 -0.30 36.45 -69.96
N THR A 3 -0.29 37.50 -69.14
CA THR A 3 -0.27 37.59 -67.67
C THR A 3 -1.21 36.61 -66.94
N TYR A 4 -0.75 36.03 -65.81
CA TYR A 4 -1.47 35.95 -64.51
C TYR A 4 -0.65 35.17 -63.43
N LEU A 5 -0.77 35.61 -62.16
CA LEU A 5 -0.41 34.93 -60.87
C LEU A 5 1.09 34.75 -60.52
N LEU A 6 1.62 34.85 -59.28
CA LEU A 6 1.12 35.14 -57.92
C LEU A 6 2.35 35.49 -57.00
N PHE A 7 2.10 36.15 -55.86
CA PHE A 7 3.02 36.59 -54.79
C PHE A 7 3.65 35.48 -53.93
N PHE A 8 4.88 35.69 -53.39
CA PHE A 8 5.23 35.74 -51.94
C PHE A 8 6.75 35.93 -51.71
N LEU A 9 7.15 36.80 -50.76
CA LEU A 9 8.54 37.15 -50.42
C LEU A 9 8.65 37.35 -48.90
N VAL A 10 9.61 36.70 -48.24
CA VAL A 10 10.01 36.96 -46.84
C VAL A 10 11.54 37.08 -46.79
N CYS A 11 12.02 38.23 -46.31
CA CYS A 11 13.43 38.53 -46.06
C CYS A 11 13.77 38.29 -44.58
N LEU A 12 14.88 37.58 -44.31
CA LEU A 12 15.57 37.57 -43.01
C LEU A 12 16.72 38.59 -43.05
N ARG A 13 16.78 39.49 -42.06
CA ARG A 13 17.91 40.42 -41.84
C ARG A 13 18.83 39.90 -40.73
N ILE A 14 20.11 39.89 -41.08
CA ILE A 14 21.28 39.68 -40.22
C ILE A 14 21.46 40.88 -39.28
N THR A 15 21.75 40.64 -38.01
CA THR A 15 22.45 41.63 -37.15
C THR A 15 23.61 40.96 -36.41
N THR A 16 24.77 41.57 -36.60
CA THR A 16 26.10 41.24 -36.10
C THR A 16 26.27 41.63 -34.63
N VAL A 17 26.90 40.77 -33.81
CA VAL A 17 27.41 41.14 -32.48
C VAL A 17 28.92 40.94 -32.48
N PHE A 18 29.65 42.00 -32.09
CA PHE A 18 31.10 42.04 -31.93
C PHE A 18 31.57 41.04 -30.87
N SER A 19 32.56 40.21 -31.21
CA SER A 19 33.33 39.41 -30.27
C SER A 19 34.55 40.22 -29.82
N ALA A 20 34.68 40.46 -28.52
CA ALA A 20 35.94 40.90 -27.92
C ALA A 20 36.57 39.67 -27.25
N GLU A 21 37.67 39.17 -27.82
CA GLU A 21 38.53 38.18 -27.19
C GLU A 21 39.19 38.79 -25.95
N VAL A 22 39.04 38.14 -24.79
CA VAL A 22 39.89 38.36 -23.62
C VAL A 22 40.71 37.09 -23.42
N THR A 23 41.97 37.19 -23.79
CA THR A 23 43.05 36.26 -23.49
C THR A 23 43.67 36.61 -22.13
N ASP A 24 43.44 35.83 -21.08
CA ASP A 24 44.47 35.26 -20.18
C ASP A 24 43.85 34.65 -18.89
N PRO A 25 44.29 33.47 -18.42
CA PRO A 25 43.78 32.83 -17.21
C PRO A 25 44.74 33.06 -16.03
N VAL A 26 44.52 34.08 -15.19
CA VAL A 26 45.25 34.24 -13.92
C VAL A 26 44.35 34.81 -12.82
N LEU A 27 44.24 34.03 -11.74
CA LEU A 27 43.82 34.34 -10.36
C LEU A 27 42.70 35.39 -10.13
N CYS A 28 41.55 34.92 -9.66
CA CYS A 28 40.74 35.66 -8.69
C CYS A 28 40.40 34.77 -7.50
N ASN A 29 41.26 34.85 -6.49
CA ASN A 29 41.01 34.36 -5.14
C ASN A 29 40.55 35.57 -4.32
N ALA A 30 39.27 35.92 -4.40
CA ALA A 30 38.64 36.94 -3.56
C ALA A 30 37.15 36.61 -3.41
N THR A 31 36.77 36.13 -2.23
CA THR A 31 35.37 36.03 -1.80
C THR A 31 34.87 37.42 -1.44
N SER A 32 34.25 38.12 -2.40
CA SER A 32 33.33 39.21 -2.07
C SER A 32 31.95 38.60 -1.85
N SER A 33 31.44 38.67 -0.61
CA SER A 33 30.05 38.32 -0.32
C SER A 33 29.14 39.42 -0.84
N GLU A 34 28.53 39.20 -1.99
CA GLU A 34 27.49 40.09 -2.50
C GLU A 34 26.16 39.73 -1.83
N ARG A 35 25.56 40.74 -1.17
CA ARG A 35 24.20 40.61 -0.63
C ARG A 35 23.22 41.06 -1.71
N VAL A 36 22.29 40.18 -2.04
CA VAL A 36 21.19 40.45 -2.96
C VAL A 36 20.06 41.09 -2.17
N GLU A 37 19.72 42.34 -2.50
CA GLU A 37 18.52 42.99 -1.98
C GLU A 37 17.41 43.05 -3.04
N TYR A 38 16.20 42.72 -2.62
CA TYR A 38 15.02 42.79 -3.46
C TYR A 38 14.26 44.07 -3.14
N GLU A 39 14.14 44.94 -4.13
CA GLU A 39 13.29 46.12 -4.05
C GLU A 39 12.02 45.83 -4.85
N PHE A 40 10.87 46.06 -4.21
CA PHE A 40 9.56 45.92 -4.85
C PHE A 40 9.03 47.32 -5.13
N SER A 41 8.90 47.67 -6.41
CA SER A 41 8.08 48.81 -6.82
C SER A 41 6.70 48.29 -7.18
N THR A 42 5.66 48.90 -6.62
CA THR A 42 4.28 48.64 -7.01
C THR A 42 3.71 49.88 -7.67
N ASP A 43 3.41 49.78 -8.97
CA ASP A 43 2.83 50.86 -9.74
C ASP A 43 1.39 50.52 -10.12
N VAL A 44 0.52 51.51 -10.10
CA VAL A 44 -0.87 51.34 -10.54
C VAL A 44 -0.92 51.45 -12.06
N VAL A 45 -1.51 50.48 -12.73
CA VAL A 45 -1.75 50.54 -14.17
C VAL A 45 -2.97 51.42 -14.40
N GLY A 46 -2.75 52.67 -14.81
CA GLY A 46 -3.78 53.72 -14.78
C GLY A 46 -5.03 53.46 -15.61
N SER A 47 -4.93 52.67 -16.67
CA SER A 47 -6.05 52.33 -17.57
C SER A 47 -6.75 51.01 -17.22
N GLU A 48 -6.20 50.19 -16.32
CA GLU A 48 -6.70 48.83 -16.05
C GLU A 48 -7.34 48.68 -14.67
N HIS A 49 -8.51 48.08 -14.64
CA HIS A 49 -9.28 47.86 -13.41
C HIS A 49 -9.78 46.42 -13.35
N ILE A 50 -9.54 45.76 -12.22
CA ILE A 50 -10.12 44.46 -11.90
C ILE A 50 -11.54 44.68 -11.38
N ILE A 51 -12.50 44.06 -12.05
CA ILE A 51 -13.89 43.98 -11.62
C ILE A 51 -14.12 42.59 -11.03
N THR A 52 -14.65 42.54 -9.81
CA THR A 52 -15.11 41.30 -9.17
C THR A 52 -16.62 41.32 -9.06
N PHE A 53 -17.27 40.22 -9.42
CA PHE A 53 -18.70 40.00 -9.42
C PHE A 53 -19.14 39.31 -8.13
N ARG A 54 -20.45 39.35 -7.82
CA ARG A 54 -21.01 38.71 -6.62
C ARG A 54 -21.18 37.18 -6.75
N GLY A 55 -20.96 36.63 -7.93
CA GLY A 55 -21.07 35.20 -8.21
C GLY A 55 -20.24 34.81 -9.43
N TYR A 56 -20.20 33.50 -9.71
CA TYR A 56 -19.52 32.94 -10.87
C TYR A 56 -20.46 32.95 -12.08
N PHE A 57 -20.10 33.71 -13.11
CA PHE A 57 -20.91 33.86 -14.31
C PHE A 57 -20.13 33.42 -15.53
N LEU A 58 -20.80 32.99 -16.60
CA LEU A 58 -20.17 32.74 -17.89
C LEU A 58 -19.71 34.06 -18.54
N ARG A 59 -18.73 33.98 -19.45
CA ARG A 59 -18.11 35.16 -20.10
C ARG A 59 -19.14 36.16 -20.65
N ARG A 60 -20.12 35.67 -21.42
CA ARG A 60 -21.17 36.50 -22.03
C ARG A 60 -21.99 37.27 -20.99
N ALA A 61 -22.29 36.66 -19.84
CA ALA A 61 -23.07 37.31 -18.80
C ALA A 61 -22.28 38.44 -18.11
N ARG A 62 -20.98 38.24 -17.87
CA ARG A 62 -20.10 39.27 -17.29
C ARG A 62 -19.88 40.44 -18.25
N GLU A 63 -19.64 40.14 -19.53
CA GLU A 63 -19.57 41.14 -20.60
C GLU A 63 -20.85 41.98 -20.64
N ASN A 64 -22.04 41.37 -20.54
CA ASN A 64 -23.31 42.07 -20.48
C ASN A 64 -23.46 42.98 -19.25
N TYR A 65 -23.02 42.53 -18.06
CA TYR A 65 -23.05 43.35 -16.84
C TYR A 65 -22.15 44.58 -16.92
N VAL A 66 -20.93 44.40 -17.42
CA VAL A 66 -19.98 45.50 -17.63
C VAL A 66 -20.52 46.46 -18.69
N THR A 67 -21.08 45.93 -19.79
CA THR A 67 -21.68 46.73 -20.86
C THR A 67 -22.87 47.55 -20.36
N ALA A 68 -23.78 46.94 -19.60
CA ALA A 68 -24.95 47.62 -19.06
C ALA A 68 -24.55 48.76 -18.11
N ALA A 69 -23.57 48.52 -17.24
CA ALA A 69 -23.05 49.53 -16.32
C ALA A 69 -22.41 50.72 -17.06
N LEU A 70 -21.57 50.45 -18.05
CA LEU A 70 -20.82 51.49 -18.77
C LEU A 70 -21.66 52.24 -19.81
N ASN A 71 -22.63 51.58 -20.46
CA ASN A 71 -23.58 52.25 -21.37
C ASN A 71 -24.49 53.23 -20.62
N ASN A 72 -24.96 52.87 -19.42
CA ASN A 72 -25.76 53.78 -18.58
C ASN A 72 -24.97 55.03 -18.15
N ALA A 73 -23.65 54.96 -18.12
CA ALA A 73 -22.76 56.07 -17.80
C ALA A 73 -22.29 56.86 -19.04
N GLY A 74 -22.72 56.50 -20.25
CA GLY A 74 -22.29 57.14 -21.50
C GLY A 74 -20.83 56.86 -21.87
N VAL A 75 -20.24 55.76 -21.37
CA VAL A 75 -18.83 55.40 -21.57
C VAL A 75 -18.71 54.37 -22.71
N SER A 76 -18.16 54.80 -23.84
CA SER A 76 -18.07 53.97 -25.06
C SER A 76 -16.68 53.39 -25.33
N ASN A 77 -15.63 53.87 -24.66
CA ASN A 77 -14.24 53.50 -24.95
C ASN A 77 -13.65 52.59 -23.85
N TRP A 78 -14.03 51.32 -23.86
CA TRP A 78 -13.56 50.31 -22.91
C TRP A 78 -13.42 48.93 -23.56
N THR A 79 -12.56 48.07 -23.01
CA THR A 79 -12.41 46.67 -23.44
C THR A 79 -12.12 45.75 -22.26
N ILE A 80 -12.51 44.47 -22.34
CA ILE A 80 -12.12 43.44 -21.36
C ILE A 80 -10.84 42.75 -21.86
N VAL A 81 -9.83 42.65 -21.00
CA VAL A 81 -8.60 41.90 -21.26
C VAL A 81 -8.94 40.42 -21.37
N GLN A 82 -8.69 39.82 -22.54
CA GLN A 82 -8.98 38.42 -22.75
C GLN A 82 -7.94 37.52 -22.05
N ARG A 83 -8.42 36.38 -21.55
CA ARG A 83 -7.56 35.33 -20.97
C ARG A 83 -7.26 34.28 -22.03
N GLU A 84 -5.98 34.03 -22.26
CA GLU A 84 -5.51 32.96 -23.14
C GLU A 84 -5.05 31.75 -22.32
N ASN A 85 -5.98 31.10 -21.63
CA ASN A 85 -5.71 29.87 -20.87
C ASN A 85 -6.93 28.93 -20.83
N PRO A 86 -6.77 27.65 -20.45
CA PRO A 86 -7.87 26.67 -20.39
C PRO A 86 -9.02 27.05 -19.45
N ALA A 87 -8.80 27.97 -18.50
CA ALA A 87 -9.84 28.41 -17.57
C ALA A 87 -10.85 29.38 -18.21
N LYS A 88 -10.64 29.83 -19.45
CA LYS A 88 -11.52 30.78 -20.15
C LYS A 88 -12.95 30.26 -20.38
N ASP A 89 -13.13 28.94 -20.44
CA ASP A 89 -14.40 28.28 -20.76
C ASP A 89 -15.28 28.01 -19.52
N TYR A 90 -14.75 28.30 -18.31
CA TYR A 90 -15.46 28.12 -17.04
C TYR A 90 -16.03 29.44 -16.49
N PRO A 91 -17.08 29.38 -15.65
CA PRO A 91 -17.57 30.55 -14.93
C PRO A 91 -16.47 31.21 -14.08
N SER A 92 -16.38 32.54 -14.11
CA SER A 92 -15.42 33.34 -13.35
C SER A 92 -16.17 34.41 -12.55
N ASP A 93 -15.61 34.84 -11.45
CA ASP A 93 -16.12 35.91 -10.60
C ASP A 93 -15.34 37.22 -10.77
N PHE A 94 -14.43 37.32 -11.75
CA PHE A 94 -13.75 38.58 -12.07
C PHE A 94 -13.46 38.74 -13.57
N ASP A 95 -13.14 39.96 -13.99
CA ASP A 95 -12.53 40.32 -15.29
C ASP A 95 -11.66 41.59 -15.12
N VAL A 96 -10.72 41.82 -16.04
CA VAL A 96 -9.92 43.06 -16.08
C VAL A 96 -10.43 43.92 -17.23
N VAL A 97 -10.77 45.17 -16.93
CA VAL A 97 -11.30 46.14 -17.90
C VAL A 97 -10.31 47.26 -18.10
N VAL A 98 -9.99 47.50 -19.37
CA VAL A 98 -9.17 48.63 -19.84
C VAL A 98 -10.11 49.77 -20.21
N MET A 99 -9.86 50.97 -19.67
CA MET A 99 -10.62 52.18 -19.96
C MET A 99 -9.66 53.34 -20.24
N ASN A 100 -9.81 53.99 -21.39
CA ASN A 100 -8.98 55.13 -21.80
C ASN A 100 -9.75 56.43 -21.53
N GLU A 101 -9.38 57.10 -20.43
CA GLU A 101 -9.84 58.45 -20.01
C GLU A 101 -11.36 58.68 -19.94
N GLY A 102 -11.90 58.43 -18.73
CA GLY A 102 -13.27 58.73 -18.29
C GLY A 102 -13.51 58.33 -16.82
N GLY A 103 -12.43 58.30 -16.02
CA GLY A 103 -12.26 57.33 -14.94
C GLY A 103 -13.26 57.38 -13.78
N ARG A 104 -13.78 58.54 -13.37
CA ARG A 104 -14.67 58.58 -12.19
C ARG A 104 -16.10 58.09 -12.49
N ALA A 105 -16.73 58.62 -13.53
CA ALA A 105 -18.11 58.25 -13.88
C ALA A 105 -18.23 56.76 -14.26
N ALA A 106 -17.23 56.23 -14.98
CA ALA A 106 -17.16 54.82 -15.33
C ALA A 106 -17.01 53.91 -14.09
N LEU A 107 -16.10 54.27 -13.17
CA LEU A 107 -15.85 53.49 -11.97
C LEU A 107 -17.02 53.52 -11.00
N ASP A 108 -17.72 54.64 -10.89
CA ASP A 108 -18.89 54.75 -10.01
C ASP A 108 -20.07 53.94 -10.58
N ALA A 109 -20.31 54.00 -11.90
CA ALA A 109 -21.33 53.17 -12.54
C ALA A 109 -21.05 51.66 -12.43
N LEU A 110 -19.78 51.25 -12.52
CA LEU A 110 -19.39 49.86 -12.28
C LEU A 110 -19.57 49.44 -10.82
N LYS A 111 -19.28 50.32 -9.84
CA LYS A 111 -19.51 50.03 -8.42
C LYS A 111 -21.00 49.95 -8.07
N ASP A 112 -21.83 50.73 -8.74
CA ASP A 112 -23.27 50.79 -8.50
C ASP A 112 -24.05 49.64 -9.16
N HIS A 113 -23.42 48.88 -10.07
CA HIS A 113 -24.07 47.76 -10.73
C HIS A 113 -24.33 46.60 -9.74
N PRO A 114 -25.56 46.07 -9.63
CA PRO A 114 -25.94 45.11 -8.57
C PRO A 114 -25.19 43.77 -8.63
N ALA A 115 -24.73 43.37 -9.82
CA ALA A 115 -23.94 42.15 -9.99
C ALA A 115 -22.44 42.32 -9.66
N ILE A 116 -21.95 43.56 -9.55
CA ILE A 116 -20.54 43.85 -9.27
C ILE A 116 -20.35 43.98 -7.75
N ARG A 117 -19.33 43.30 -7.23
CA ARG A 117 -18.95 43.31 -5.81
C ARG A 117 -17.94 44.41 -5.51
N ARG A 118 -16.90 44.52 -6.34
CA ARG A 118 -15.80 45.47 -6.13
C ARG A 118 -15.07 45.77 -7.43
N VAL A 119 -14.63 47.02 -7.58
CA VAL A 119 -13.75 47.48 -8.66
C VAL A 119 -12.44 47.98 -8.03
N THR A 120 -11.30 47.45 -8.48
CA THR A 120 -9.96 47.81 -7.98
C THR A 120 -9.03 48.12 -9.12
N ALA A 121 -8.19 49.14 -8.99
CA ALA A 121 -7.14 49.41 -9.98
C ALA A 121 -6.14 48.24 -10.03
N GLN A 122 -5.76 47.84 -11.24
CA GLN A 122 -4.73 46.83 -11.47
C GLN A 122 -3.38 47.39 -11.02
N ARG A 123 -2.59 46.57 -10.32
CA ARG A 123 -1.25 46.94 -9.88
C ARG A 123 -0.23 46.05 -10.55
N ILE A 124 0.78 46.66 -11.15
CA ILE A 124 1.97 45.96 -11.60
C ILE A 124 3.00 45.99 -10.47
N VAL A 125 3.62 44.84 -10.20
CA VAL A 125 4.69 44.72 -9.21
C VAL A 125 5.98 44.46 -9.98
N GLN A 126 6.85 45.45 -10.04
CA GLN A 126 8.20 45.28 -10.55
C GLN A 126 9.14 44.94 -9.41
N ARG A 127 9.76 43.79 -9.52
CA ARG A 127 10.80 43.34 -8.58
C ARG A 127 12.16 43.63 -9.22
N THR A 128 12.92 44.54 -8.63
CA THR A 128 14.29 44.85 -9.06
C THR A 128 15.27 44.22 -8.09
N ILE A 129 16.32 43.62 -8.66
CA ILE A 129 17.38 42.96 -7.90
C ILE A 129 18.57 43.91 -7.89
N LYS A 130 18.96 44.39 -6.70
CA LYS A 130 20.15 45.22 -6.53
C LYS A 130 21.26 44.40 -5.86
N TYR A 131 22.44 44.50 -6.45
CA TYR A 131 23.68 43.95 -5.88
C TYR A 131 24.38 45.09 -5.15
N VAL A 132 24.47 44.97 -3.81
CA VAL A 132 25.21 45.93 -3.00
C VAL A 132 26.55 45.31 -2.66
N GLN A 133 27.63 45.94 -3.12
CA GLN A 133 28.98 45.60 -2.68
C GLN A 133 29.20 46.14 -1.27
N GLU A 134 29.60 45.28 -0.34
CA GLU A 134 30.04 45.71 0.98
C GLU A 134 31.41 46.40 0.87
N ASP A 135 31.47 47.68 1.24
CA ASP A 135 32.71 48.45 1.31
C ASP A 135 33.67 47.80 2.32
N THR A 136 34.80 47.31 1.81
CA THR A 136 35.93 46.77 2.58
C THR A 136 36.76 47.89 3.20
N ASN A 137 36.20 48.67 4.13
CA ASN A 137 36.96 49.62 4.93
C ASN A 137 36.79 49.34 6.43
N CYS A 138 37.37 48.22 6.87
CA CYS A 138 37.71 48.00 8.26
C CYS A 138 39.15 48.49 8.49
N GLY A 139 39.32 49.51 9.34
CA GLY A 139 40.63 50.02 9.75
C GLY A 139 41.48 48.98 10.50
N PRO A 140 42.70 49.34 10.93
CA PRO A 140 43.73 48.39 11.40
C PRO A 140 43.37 47.58 12.66
N ASN A 141 42.23 47.83 13.29
CA ASN A 141 41.67 47.04 14.39
C ASN A 141 40.33 46.43 13.95
N GLY A 142 40.40 45.43 13.07
CA GLY A 142 39.27 44.82 12.36
C GLY A 142 38.01 44.51 13.18
N CYS A 143 36.86 44.57 12.50
CA CYS A 143 35.54 44.37 13.08
C CYS A 143 35.34 42.92 13.56
N LEU A 144 35.16 42.77 14.88
CA LEU A 144 34.83 41.54 15.57
C LEU A 144 33.32 41.27 15.52
N TYR A 145 32.92 40.05 15.11
CA TYR A 145 31.87 39.33 15.83
C TYR A 145 32.36 37.91 16.14
N THR A 146 32.54 37.69 17.43
CA THR A 146 33.12 36.52 18.08
C THR A 146 32.04 35.53 18.47
N GLY A 147 32.23 34.29 18.07
CA GLY A 147 31.62 33.13 18.68
C GLY A 147 31.90 31.93 17.80
N TRP A 148 32.61 30.92 18.33
CA TRP A 148 33.07 29.71 17.65
C TRP A 148 34.41 29.82 16.92
N ARG A 149 35.48 29.80 17.72
CA ARG A 149 36.68 28.99 17.43
C ARG A 149 37.59 28.98 18.64
N ASN A 150 37.60 27.85 19.34
CA ASN A 150 38.81 27.23 19.89
C ASN A 150 38.45 25.92 20.58
N HIS A 151 38.51 24.79 19.85
CA HIS A 151 39.28 23.67 20.36
C HIS A 151 39.98 22.92 19.23
N ARG A 152 41.26 22.68 19.49
CA ARG A 152 42.32 22.27 18.59
C ARG A 152 42.06 20.95 17.88
N ARG A 153 42.51 20.91 16.62
CA ARG A 153 42.88 19.72 15.85
C ARG A 153 43.70 18.75 16.73
N ARG A 154 43.19 17.55 16.94
CA ARG A 154 44.02 16.36 17.13
C ARG A 154 43.83 15.48 15.89
N ALA A 155 44.95 15.16 15.26
CA ALA A 155 45.06 14.34 14.08
C ALA A 155 44.49 12.92 14.34
N LEU A 156 43.60 12.47 13.47
CA LEU A 156 43.11 11.10 13.42
C LEU A 156 44.04 10.28 12.50
N HIS A 157 45.14 9.80 13.06
CA HIS A 157 45.86 8.65 12.53
C HIS A 157 45.69 7.50 13.52
N SER A 158 44.86 6.52 13.16
CA SER A 158 44.85 5.12 13.63
C SER A 158 43.42 4.59 13.74
N ILE A 159 42.85 4.09 12.63
CA ILE A 159 42.01 2.88 12.67
C ILE A 159 42.30 2.10 11.38
N ARG A 160 43.16 1.08 11.50
CA ARG A 160 43.38 0.04 10.49
C ARG A 160 43.03 -1.31 11.12
N LYS A 161 42.19 -2.06 10.39
CA LYS A 161 41.81 -3.49 10.48
C LYS A 161 40.93 -3.98 11.66
N PRO A 162 39.81 -4.67 11.38
CA PRO A 162 39.12 -5.51 12.35
C PRO A 162 39.88 -6.84 12.50
N ARG A 163 40.02 -7.31 13.74
CA ARG A 163 40.58 -8.63 14.06
C ARG A 163 39.43 -9.55 14.49
N GLU A 164 39.39 -10.72 13.87
CA GLU A 164 38.51 -11.83 14.20
C GLU A 164 38.83 -12.44 15.58
N ASN A 165 37.79 -13.09 16.11
CA ASN A 165 37.73 -14.20 17.07
C ASN A 165 37.41 -13.98 18.56
N GLU A 166 36.34 -14.71 18.92
CA GLU A 166 36.09 -15.52 20.12
C GLU A 166 35.51 -14.87 21.39
N GLY A 167 34.18 -14.92 21.46
CA GLY A 167 33.43 -15.73 22.43
C GLY A 167 33.74 -15.60 23.91
N TYR A 168 32.84 -14.95 24.66
CA TYR A 168 32.48 -15.41 26.01
C TYR A 168 30.99 -15.28 26.28
N SER A 169 30.41 -16.43 26.60
CA SER A 169 29.09 -16.61 27.19
C SER A 169 29.10 -16.09 28.63
N SER A 170 28.26 -15.11 28.93
CA SER A 170 27.76 -14.92 30.30
C SER A 170 26.29 -14.51 30.26
N ARG A 171 25.42 -15.48 30.56
CA ARG A 171 24.03 -15.25 30.92
C ARG A 171 24.01 -14.46 32.24
N LYS A 172 23.93 -13.13 32.15
CA LYS A 172 23.33 -12.30 33.19
C LYS A 172 22.03 -11.76 32.64
N LEU A 173 20.93 -12.13 33.29
CA LEU A 173 19.63 -11.48 33.20
C LEU A 173 19.80 -9.98 33.48
N LEU A 174 20.01 -9.20 32.42
CA LEU A 174 19.80 -7.76 32.47
C LEU A 174 18.29 -7.55 32.39
N ARG A 175 17.68 -7.18 33.52
CA ARG A 175 16.50 -6.29 33.47
C ARG A 175 16.93 -5.08 32.64
N THR A 176 16.57 -5.09 31.37
CA THR A 176 16.86 -4.01 30.44
C THR A 176 16.17 -2.76 30.95
N VAL A 177 16.95 -1.79 31.44
CA VAL A 177 16.51 -0.40 31.54
C VAL A 177 15.88 -0.07 30.18
N PRO A 178 14.63 0.45 30.12
CA PRO A 178 14.02 0.80 28.85
C PRO A 178 14.94 1.78 28.14
N ARG A 179 15.63 1.34 27.09
CA ARG A 179 16.56 2.18 26.35
C ARG A 179 15.73 3.24 25.65
N GLN A 180 16.04 4.49 25.90
CA GLN A 180 15.41 5.58 25.21
C GLN A 180 15.71 5.48 23.72
N ILE A 181 14.69 5.59 22.89
CA ILE A 181 14.75 5.33 21.44
C ILE A 181 15.78 6.20 20.72
N THR A 182 15.94 7.45 21.17
CA THR A 182 16.93 8.41 20.65
C THR A 182 18.36 7.90 20.82
N SER A 183 18.71 7.34 21.98
CA SER A 183 20.02 6.72 22.22
C SER A 183 20.21 5.45 21.39
N VAL A 184 19.16 4.64 21.22
CA VAL A 184 19.23 3.42 20.42
C VAL A 184 19.50 3.72 18.94
N LEU A 185 18.92 4.80 18.42
CA LEU A 185 19.17 5.30 17.06
C LEU A 185 20.33 6.31 16.99
N LYS A 186 21.10 6.48 18.07
CA LYS A 186 22.31 7.32 18.13
C LYS A 186 22.10 8.82 17.86
N ALA A 187 20.92 9.36 18.19
CA ALA A 187 20.62 10.79 18.04
C ALA A 187 21.52 11.67 18.93
N ASP A 188 22.00 11.14 20.04
CA ASP A 188 22.95 11.79 20.96
C ASP A 188 24.26 12.20 20.28
N LEU A 189 24.72 11.45 19.28
CA LEU A 189 25.88 11.82 18.48
C LEU A 189 25.63 13.11 17.68
N LEU A 190 24.44 13.27 17.10
CA LEU A 190 24.09 14.47 16.33
C LEU A 190 23.86 15.68 17.25
N TRP A 191 23.24 15.48 18.42
CA TRP A 191 23.12 16.54 19.42
C TRP A 191 24.48 17.05 19.89
N SER A 192 25.48 16.17 20.03
CA SER A 192 26.85 16.56 20.39
C SER A 192 27.53 17.42 19.31
N LEU A 193 27.04 17.39 18.07
CA LEU A 193 27.48 18.22 16.96
C LEU A 193 26.69 19.53 16.84
N GLY A 194 25.75 19.79 17.76
CA GLY A 194 24.86 20.96 17.71
C GLY A 194 23.68 20.82 16.75
N VAL A 195 23.44 19.62 16.22
CA VAL A 195 22.31 19.33 15.34
C VAL A 195 21.14 18.88 16.24
N THR A 196 20.12 19.71 16.42
CA THR A 196 19.04 19.47 17.40
C THR A 196 17.62 19.69 16.84
N GLY A 197 17.48 19.92 15.53
CA GLY A 197 16.20 20.24 14.89
C GLY A 197 15.95 21.74 14.69
N GLU A 198 16.89 22.60 15.08
CA GLU A 198 16.70 24.05 15.00
C GLU A 198 16.37 24.54 13.57
N GLY A 199 15.36 25.42 13.50
CA GLY A 199 14.89 26.02 12.26
C GLY A 199 13.96 25.13 11.43
N ILE A 200 13.78 23.85 11.77
CA ILE A 200 12.86 22.96 11.05
C ILE A 200 11.46 23.05 11.64
N ARG A 201 10.46 23.25 10.78
CA ARG A 201 9.04 23.28 11.15
C ARG A 201 8.42 21.92 10.92
N VAL A 202 7.89 21.34 12.00
CA VAL A 202 7.26 20.02 11.97
C VAL A 202 5.79 20.17 12.30
N ALA A 203 4.91 19.75 11.38
CA ALA A 203 3.49 19.67 11.62
C ALA A 203 3.09 18.28 12.11
N VAL A 204 2.25 18.23 13.14
CA VAL A 204 1.66 17.02 13.70
C VAL A 204 0.15 17.11 13.53
N PHE A 205 -0.40 16.27 12.66
CA PHE A 205 -1.82 16.16 12.40
C PHE A 205 -2.36 15.01 13.25
N ASP A 206 -3.02 15.32 14.36
CA ASP A 206 -3.38 14.33 15.38
C ASP A 206 -4.49 14.85 16.30
N THR A 207 -4.62 14.29 17.51
CA THR A 207 -5.59 14.67 18.55
C THR A 207 -5.22 15.95 19.30
N GLY A 208 -4.16 16.65 18.91
CA GLY A 208 -3.70 17.89 19.52
C GLY A 208 -2.47 17.73 20.43
N LEU A 209 -2.25 18.69 21.33
CA LEU A 209 -1.13 18.68 22.28
C LEU A 209 -1.56 19.29 23.62
N ALA A 210 -1.20 18.67 24.74
CA ALA A 210 -1.45 19.22 26.07
C ALA A 210 -0.82 20.62 26.29
N ARG A 211 -1.62 21.60 26.75
CA ARG A 211 -1.27 23.04 26.77
C ARG A 211 -0.07 23.40 27.65
N HIS A 212 0.03 22.79 28.82
CA HIS A 212 1.04 23.15 29.84
C HIS A 212 2.05 22.03 30.07
N HIS A 213 2.33 21.25 29.04
CA HIS A 213 3.15 20.06 29.18
C HIS A 213 4.65 20.41 29.24
N PRO A 214 5.38 20.02 30.31
CA PRO A 214 6.74 20.52 30.60
C PRO A 214 7.81 20.08 29.60
N HIS A 215 7.54 19.07 28.80
CA HIS A 215 8.50 18.56 27.81
C HIS A 215 8.65 19.45 26.57
N PHE A 216 7.73 20.38 26.30
CA PHE A 216 7.70 21.13 25.05
C PHE A 216 8.10 22.58 25.26
N GLY A 217 9.08 23.05 24.48
CA GLY A 217 9.56 24.44 24.55
C GLY A 217 9.21 25.30 23.34
N ARG A 218 9.20 24.74 22.12
CA ARG A 218 9.02 25.47 20.84
C ARG A 218 7.73 25.05 20.13
N VAL A 219 6.58 25.29 20.76
CA VAL A 219 5.27 25.15 20.11
C VAL A 219 4.91 26.51 19.49
N ARG A 220 4.99 26.61 18.16
CA ARG A 220 4.69 27.86 17.44
C ARG A 220 3.21 28.08 17.28
N GLU A 221 2.48 27.00 17.10
CA GLU A 221 1.07 27.07 16.74
C GLU A 221 0.32 25.82 17.21
N ARG A 222 -0.94 26.03 17.60
CA ARG A 222 -1.96 25.00 17.81
C ARG A 222 -3.23 25.48 17.13
N THR A 223 -3.79 24.67 16.25
CA THR A 223 -4.99 25.00 15.47
C THR A 223 -5.94 23.81 15.47
N ASP A 224 -7.24 24.07 15.56
CA ASP A 224 -8.31 23.07 15.62
C ASP A 224 -9.23 23.18 14.40
N TRP A 225 -9.46 22.05 13.74
CA TRP A 225 -10.43 21.90 12.64
C TRP A 225 -11.69 21.12 13.05
N THR A 226 -11.72 20.56 14.27
CA THR A 226 -12.76 19.64 14.70
C THR A 226 -14.06 20.32 15.12
N GLY A 227 -14.00 21.62 15.43
CA GLY A 227 -15.14 22.41 15.89
C GLY A 227 -15.48 22.21 17.38
N GLU A 228 -14.69 21.42 18.11
CA GLU A 228 -14.85 21.25 19.57
C GLU A 228 -14.35 22.45 20.37
N ASN A 229 -13.76 23.45 19.70
CA ASN A 229 -13.28 24.71 20.29
C ASN A 229 -12.25 24.48 21.42
N THR A 230 -11.46 23.41 21.29
CA THR A 230 -10.36 23.09 22.20
C THR A 230 -9.10 22.79 21.40
N LEU A 231 -7.98 23.27 21.92
CA LEU A 231 -6.65 22.94 21.37
C LEU A 231 -6.00 21.78 22.13
N ASP A 232 -6.59 21.39 23.27
CA ASP A 232 -6.03 20.43 24.22
C ASP A 232 -6.25 19.00 23.77
N ASP A 233 -5.34 18.13 24.19
CA ASP A 233 -5.36 16.72 23.81
C ASP A 233 -5.93 15.87 24.95
N ALA A 234 -7.21 15.54 24.87
CA ALA A 234 -7.87 14.70 25.87
C ALA A 234 -7.52 13.20 25.71
N LEU A 235 -7.18 12.76 24.49
CA LEU A 235 -6.88 11.37 24.16
C LEU A 235 -5.43 11.00 24.48
N GLY A 236 -4.51 11.93 24.26
CA GLY A 236 -3.09 11.76 24.54
C GLY A 236 -2.28 11.08 23.47
N HIS A 237 -2.83 10.88 22.28
CA HIS A 237 -2.09 10.33 21.14
C HIS A 237 -1.19 11.42 20.55
N GLY A 238 -1.74 12.58 20.19
CA GLY A 238 -0.98 13.71 19.63
C GLY A 238 0.12 14.22 20.55
N THR A 239 -0.11 14.29 21.86
CA THR A 239 0.92 14.65 22.85
C THR A 239 2.07 13.63 22.87
N PHE A 240 1.76 12.35 22.72
CA PHE A 240 2.78 11.30 22.65
C PHE A 240 3.59 11.42 21.35
N VAL A 241 2.91 11.57 20.21
CA VAL A 241 3.50 11.72 18.87
C VAL A 241 4.43 12.94 18.82
N ALA A 242 3.94 14.12 19.24
CA ALA A 242 4.75 15.33 19.34
C ALA A 242 5.94 15.14 20.30
N GLY A 243 5.75 14.38 21.39
CA GLY A 243 6.79 14.04 22.35
C GLY A 243 7.95 13.26 21.72
N VAL A 244 7.65 12.23 20.94
CA VAL A 244 8.66 11.44 20.21
C VAL A 244 9.45 12.32 19.23
N ILE A 245 8.82 13.34 18.64
CA ILE A 245 9.46 14.27 17.71
C ILE A 245 10.39 15.25 18.45
N ALA A 246 9.88 16.02 19.43
CA ALA A 246 10.59 17.21 19.93
C ALA A 246 10.53 17.43 21.46
N SER A 247 10.29 16.38 22.26
CA SER A 247 10.38 16.48 23.71
C SER A 247 11.80 16.82 24.19
N ARG A 248 11.89 17.69 25.22
CA ARG A 248 13.14 18.20 25.82
C ARG A 248 13.45 17.64 27.21
N ALA A 249 12.51 16.90 27.82
CA ALA A 249 12.63 16.42 29.19
C ALA A 249 12.12 14.97 29.33
N ASP A 250 12.70 14.21 30.26
CA ASP A 250 12.41 12.81 30.65
C ASP A 250 12.43 11.75 29.53
N CYS A 251 11.58 11.89 28.51
CA CYS A 251 11.54 11.10 27.29
C CYS A 251 11.86 12.03 26.13
N LEU A 252 13.15 12.30 25.91
CA LEU A 252 13.61 13.18 24.84
C LEU A 252 13.15 12.66 23.48
N GLY A 253 12.65 13.58 22.67
CA GLY A 253 12.40 13.38 21.24
C GLY A 253 13.67 13.57 20.44
N PHE A 254 13.61 13.29 19.14
CA PHE A 254 14.77 13.36 18.25
C PHE A 254 15.25 14.80 17.98
N ALA A 255 14.32 15.72 17.79
CA ALA A 255 14.55 17.09 17.36
C ALA A 255 14.02 18.10 18.39
N PRO A 256 14.62 18.20 19.59
CA PRO A 256 14.12 19.04 20.69
C PRO A 256 14.01 20.53 20.35
N ASP A 257 14.76 21.03 19.37
CA ASP A 257 14.77 22.44 18.95
C ASP A 257 13.96 22.73 17.68
N ALA A 258 13.21 21.75 17.17
CA ALA A 258 12.26 21.96 16.08
C ALA A 258 11.07 22.82 16.50
N ASP A 259 10.53 23.56 15.54
CA ASP A 259 9.32 24.37 15.69
C ASP A 259 8.08 23.50 15.43
N LEU A 260 7.32 23.19 16.49
CA LEU A 260 6.12 22.37 16.39
C LEU A 260 4.90 23.19 15.98
N HIS A 261 4.20 22.71 14.95
CA HIS A 261 2.86 23.14 14.56
C HIS A 261 1.88 22.00 14.80
N ILE A 262 0.94 22.17 15.72
CA ILE A 262 0.03 21.11 16.14
C ILE A 262 -1.34 21.37 15.51
N PHE A 263 -1.74 20.50 14.60
CA PHE A 263 -3.01 20.61 13.91
C PHE A 263 -3.92 19.50 14.42
N ARG A 264 -4.94 19.90 15.16
CA ARG A 264 -5.96 19.00 15.68
C ARG A 264 -6.98 18.74 14.58
N VAL A 265 -7.03 17.48 14.15
CA VAL A 265 -7.93 16.99 13.09
C VAL A 265 -8.74 15.79 13.55
N PHE A 266 -8.64 15.40 14.83
CA PHE A 266 -9.46 14.36 15.46
C PHE A 266 -10.19 14.92 16.67
N THR A 267 -11.48 14.60 16.75
CA THR A 267 -12.27 14.87 17.94
C THR A 267 -11.85 13.97 19.10
N ASP A 268 -12.34 14.26 20.31
CA ASP A 268 -12.13 13.39 21.47
C ASP A 268 -12.84 12.02 21.33
N ASN A 269 -13.80 11.92 20.40
CA ASN A 269 -14.45 10.68 20.02
C ASN A 269 -13.73 9.93 18.88
N GLN A 270 -12.50 10.36 18.51
CA GLN A 270 -11.70 9.80 17.41
C GLN A 270 -12.36 9.91 16.02
N VAL A 271 -13.25 10.88 15.85
CA VAL A 271 -13.86 11.19 14.55
C VAL A 271 -12.99 12.18 13.80
N SER A 272 -12.83 11.97 12.49
CA SER A 272 -12.14 12.89 11.59
C SER A 272 -12.77 12.86 10.21
N TYR A 273 -12.67 13.97 9.48
CA TYR A 273 -13.20 14.11 8.12
C TYR A 273 -12.09 14.51 7.15
N THR A 274 -12.13 13.96 5.92
CA THR A 274 -11.24 14.34 4.82
C THR A 274 -11.20 15.86 4.62
N SER A 275 -12.34 16.55 4.71
CA SER A 275 -12.42 18.01 4.53
C SER A 275 -11.53 18.79 5.51
N TRP A 276 -11.39 18.33 6.75
CA TRP A 276 -10.48 18.92 7.74
C TRP A 276 -9.02 18.75 7.34
N PHE A 277 -8.65 17.57 6.83
CA PHE A 277 -7.32 17.35 6.28
C PHE A 277 -7.03 18.25 5.09
N LEU A 278 -7.96 18.37 4.14
CA LEU A 278 -7.76 19.20 2.94
C LEU A 278 -7.47 20.66 3.31
N ASP A 279 -8.23 21.22 4.26
CA ASP A 279 -8.01 22.60 4.72
C ASP A 279 -6.73 22.74 5.55
N ALA A 280 -6.45 21.80 6.45
CA ALA A 280 -5.22 21.78 7.23
C ALA A 280 -3.96 21.57 6.34
N PHE A 281 -4.06 20.81 5.25
CA PHE A 281 -3.01 20.66 4.25
C PHE A 281 -2.74 21.97 3.50
N ASN A 282 -3.78 22.68 3.05
CA ASN A 282 -3.63 24.03 2.48
C ASN A 282 -2.91 24.97 3.46
N TYR A 283 -3.32 24.89 4.73
CA TYR A 283 -2.72 25.69 5.78
C TYR A 283 -1.25 25.33 6.03
N ALA A 284 -0.89 24.04 5.99
CA ALA A 284 0.49 23.57 6.10
C ALA A 284 1.37 24.10 4.95
N ILE A 285 0.86 24.12 3.72
CA ILE A 285 1.55 24.71 2.56
C ILE A 285 1.76 26.21 2.79
N MET A 286 0.72 26.93 3.22
CA MET A 286 0.80 28.37 3.51
C MET A 286 1.81 28.68 4.62
N ARG A 287 1.88 27.85 5.66
CA ARG A 287 2.88 27.93 6.75
C ARG A 287 4.26 27.43 6.34
N LYS A 288 4.39 26.90 5.11
CA LYS A 288 5.60 26.33 4.52
C LYS A 288 6.20 25.24 5.42
N ILE A 289 5.37 24.36 5.98
CA ILE A 289 5.83 23.27 6.84
C ILE A 289 6.92 22.45 6.13
N ASP A 290 7.98 22.06 6.85
CA ASP A 290 9.09 21.31 6.26
C ASP A 290 8.84 19.79 6.34
N VAL A 291 8.34 19.31 7.49
CA VAL A 291 8.02 17.89 7.74
C VAL A 291 6.60 17.77 8.28
N LEU A 292 5.81 16.87 7.71
CA LEU A 292 4.43 16.60 8.13
C LEU A 292 4.33 15.14 8.56
N ASN A 293 3.93 14.91 9.81
CA ASN A 293 3.70 13.59 10.37
C ASN A 293 2.20 13.25 10.41
N LEU A 294 1.82 12.17 9.74
CA LEU A 294 0.51 11.52 9.81
C LEU A 294 0.66 10.19 10.54
N SER A 295 0.19 10.12 11.78
CA SER A 295 0.23 8.87 12.56
C SER A 295 -1.09 8.10 12.46
N ILE A 296 -1.66 8.14 11.26
CA ILE A 296 -3.03 7.76 10.93
C ILE A 296 -3.07 7.21 9.49
N GLY A 297 -4.15 6.55 9.14
CA GLY A 297 -4.46 6.19 7.76
C GLY A 297 -5.72 5.32 7.69
N GLY A 298 -6.31 5.23 6.52
CA GLY A 298 -7.46 4.37 6.23
C GLY A 298 -7.27 3.59 4.91
N PRO A 299 -8.16 2.64 4.59
CA PRO A 299 -8.05 1.83 3.38
C PRO A 299 -8.39 2.60 2.09
N ASP A 300 -8.98 3.80 2.19
CA ASP A 300 -9.47 4.53 1.03
C ASP A 300 -8.36 5.29 0.29
N PHE A 301 -7.82 4.64 -0.73
CA PHE A 301 -6.89 5.25 -1.66
C PHE A 301 -7.54 5.84 -2.92
N MET A 302 -8.85 5.73 -3.08
CA MET A 302 -9.61 6.30 -4.21
C MET A 302 -10.27 7.64 -3.85
N ASP A 303 -10.05 8.18 -2.65
CA ASP A 303 -10.34 9.58 -2.31
C ASP A 303 -9.38 10.52 -3.08
N HIS A 304 -9.68 10.72 -4.36
CA HIS A 304 -8.90 11.57 -5.27
C HIS A 304 -8.63 12.97 -4.69
N PRO A 305 -9.62 13.70 -4.11
CA PRO A 305 -9.35 14.96 -3.44
C PRO A 305 -8.25 14.89 -2.37
N PHE A 306 -8.25 13.83 -1.55
CA PHE A 306 -7.22 13.62 -0.53
C PHE A 306 -5.86 13.30 -1.14
N VAL A 307 -5.81 12.35 -2.08
CA VAL A 307 -4.57 11.92 -2.75
C VAL A 307 -3.94 13.05 -3.56
N ASP A 308 -4.74 13.81 -4.31
CA ASP A 308 -4.27 14.97 -5.07
C ASP A 308 -3.66 16.02 -4.15
N LYS A 309 -4.24 16.23 -2.96
CA LYS A 309 -3.71 17.17 -1.96
C LYS A 309 -2.42 16.66 -1.31
N VAL A 310 -2.28 15.34 -1.13
CA VAL A 310 -1.02 14.70 -0.71
C VAL A 310 0.09 14.96 -1.74
N TRP A 311 -0.20 14.81 -3.04
CA TRP A 311 0.74 15.15 -4.10
C TRP A 311 1.06 16.65 -4.13
N GLU A 312 0.07 17.52 -3.97
CA GLU A 312 0.29 18.97 -3.90
C GLU A 312 1.22 19.37 -2.74
N LEU A 313 1.05 18.76 -1.56
CA LEU A 313 1.97 18.94 -0.42
C LEU A 313 3.40 18.56 -0.78
N SER A 314 3.58 17.39 -1.38
CA SER A 314 4.91 16.93 -1.78
C SER A 314 5.51 17.83 -2.86
N ALA A 315 4.72 18.30 -3.83
CA ALA A 315 5.15 19.26 -4.85
C ALA A 315 5.63 20.58 -4.22
N ASN A 316 5.01 21.00 -3.11
CA ASN A 316 5.40 22.16 -2.31
C ASN A 316 6.54 21.87 -1.31
N LYS A 317 7.31 20.79 -1.54
CA LYS A 317 8.49 20.38 -0.76
C LYS A 317 8.20 20.00 0.69
N VAL A 318 6.96 19.68 1.02
CA VAL A 318 6.60 19.14 2.35
C VAL A 318 6.98 17.66 2.39
N ILE A 319 7.84 17.28 3.32
CA ILE A 319 8.22 15.88 3.51
C ILE A 319 7.15 15.18 4.34
N MET A 320 6.39 14.28 3.70
CA MET A 320 5.31 13.55 4.36
C MET A 320 5.78 12.21 4.91
N VAL A 321 5.52 11.98 6.18
CA VAL A 321 5.79 10.71 6.87
C VAL A 321 4.46 10.16 7.39
N SER A 322 4.15 8.93 7.02
CA SER A 322 2.90 8.30 7.42
C SER A 322 3.08 6.90 8.01
N ALA A 323 2.25 6.55 8.98
CA ALA A 323 2.18 5.22 9.57
C ALA A 323 1.60 4.22 8.57
N ILE A 324 2.22 3.06 8.40
CA ILE A 324 1.80 2.10 7.37
C ILE A 324 0.45 1.39 7.66
N GLY A 325 -0.04 1.45 8.89
CA GLY A 325 -1.23 0.72 9.35
C GLY A 325 -0.91 -0.29 10.46
N ASN A 326 -1.94 -0.76 11.17
CA ASN A 326 -1.80 -1.67 12.32
C ASN A 326 -2.53 -3.01 12.10
N ASP A 327 -2.86 -3.33 10.86
CA ASP A 327 -3.72 -4.46 10.47
C ASP A 327 -2.90 -5.69 10.05
N GLY A 328 -1.61 -5.71 10.38
CA GLY A 328 -0.76 -6.89 10.29
C GLY A 328 -1.21 -8.00 11.27
N PRO A 329 -0.79 -9.26 11.05
CA PRO A 329 0.31 -9.68 10.18
C PRO A 329 -0.14 -10.12 8.78
N LEU A 330 -1.38 -9.85 8.38
CA LEU A 330 -1.87 -10.15 7.03
C LEU A 330 -1.18 -9.25 5.99
N TYR A 331 -1.06 -9.75 4.76
CA TYR A 331 -0.47 -9.04 3.62
C TYR A 331 -1.56 -8.28 2.87
N GLY A 332 -1.21 -7.18 2.20
CA GLY A 332 -2.20 -6.32 1.53
C GLY A 332 -3.00 -5.43 2.49
N THR A 333 -2.42 -5.07 3.64
CA THR A 333 -3.11 -4.37 4.74
C THR A 333 -2.63 -2.93 4.94
N LEU A 334 -2.09 -2.33 3.86
CA LEU A 334 -1.48 -1.01 3.91
C LEU A 334 -2.55 0.09 3.93
N ASN A 335 -2.31 1.15 4.70
CA ASN A 335 -3.22 2.30 4.77
C ASN A 335 -2.73 3.48 3.92
N ASN A 336 -3.69 4.21 3.36
CA ASN A 336 -3.50 5.51 2.72
C ASN A 336 -3.33 6.61 3.78
N PRO A 337 -2.43 7.60 3.59
CA PRO A 337 -1.57 7.83 2.42
C PRO A 337 -0.18 7.18 2.50
N ALA A 338 0.07 6.26 3.44
CA ALA A 338 1.40 5.66 3.61
C ALA A 338 1.80 4.73 2.44
N ASP A 339 0.83 4.27 1.66
CA ASP A 339 0.97 3.49 0.43
C ASP A 339 1.39 4.32 -0.81
N GLN A 340 1.28 5.65 -0.75
CA GLN A 340 1.64 6.57 -1.84
C GLN A 340 3.15 6.57 -2.16
N MET A 341 3.51 6.84 -3.41
CA MET A 341 4.93 6.84 -3.84
C MET A 341 5.76 7.93 -3.20
N ASP A 342 5.22 9.15 -3.03
CA ASP A 342 5.98 10.26 -2.47
C ASP A 342 5.97 10.31 -0.93
N VAL A 343 5.04 9.61 -0.30
CA VAL A 343 4.96 9.52 1.16
C VAL A 343 5.96 8.49 1.67
N ILE A 344 6.63 8.81 2.77
CA ILE A 344 7.51 7.87 3.49
C ILE A 344 6.62 7.04 4.42
N GLY A 345 6.27 5.84 3.99
CA GLY A 345 5.45 4.88 4.73
C GLY A 345 6.30 4.06 5.70
N VAL A 346 5.97 4.13 6.99
CA VAL A 346 6.81 3.60 8.07
C VAL A 346 6.15 2.43 8.79
N GLY A 347 6.80 1.26 8.75
CA GLY A 347 6.42 0.09 9.53
C GLY A 347 7.06 0.02 10.92
N GLY A 348 6.51 -0.84 11.78
CA GLY A 348 6.89 -0.95 13.19
C GLY A 348 7.70 -2.20 13.52
N ILE A 349 8.78 -2.05 14.27
CA ILE A 349 9.57 -3.13 14.88
C ILE A 349 9.59 -3.06 16.40
N GLY A 350 9.90 -4.19 17.05
CA GLY A 350 10.27 -4.26 18.46
C GLY A 350 11.73 -3.91 18.72
N PHE A 351 12.09 -3.70 19.99
CA PHE A 351 13.48 -3.49 20.42
C PHE A 351 14.38 -4.73 20.23
N ASP A 352 13.80 -5.86 19.85
CA ASP A 352 14.47 -7.10 19.45
C ASP A 352 14.72 -7.18 17.94
N ASP A 353 14.50 -6.07 17.21
CA ASP A 353 14.67 -5.97 15.75
C ASP A 353 13.75 -6.92 14.95
N ARG A 354 12.65 -7.38 15.55
CA ARG A 354 11.60 -8.13 14.86
C ARG A 354 10.48 -7.22 14.39
N ILE A 355 9.95 -7.47 13.19
CA ILE A 355 8.73 -6.83 12.69
C ILE A 355 7.61 -7.04 13.70
N ALA A 356 6.97 -5.96 14.13
CA ALA A 356 5.87 -6.03 15.07
C ALA A 356 4.67 -6.72 14.40
N LYS A 357 3.97 -7.58 15.16
CA LYS A 357 2.85 -8.37 14.60
C LYS A 357 1.76 -7.49 13.99
N PHE A 358 1.46 -6.35 14.61
CA PHE A 358 0.49 -5.39 14.13
C PHE A 358 0.95 -4.63 12.89
N SER A 359 2.25 -4.56 12.57
CA SER A 359 2.70 -3.73 11.45
C SER A 359 2.10 -4.26 10.15
N SER A 360 1.32 -3.42 9.47
CA SER A 360 0.77 -3.74 8.14
C SER A 360 1.87 -4.09 7.15
N ARG A 361 1.51 -4.91 6.16
CA ARG A 361 2.45 -5.50 5.20
C ARG A 361 1.92 -5.29 3.80
N GLY A 362 2.84 -5.03 2.88
CA GLY A 362 2.53 -4.90 1.47
C GLY A 362 2.13 -6.23 0.84
N MET A 363 2.02 -6.30 -0.47
CA MET A 363 2.17 -5.21 -1.44
C MET A 363 1.03 -4.18 -1.38
N THR A 364 1.17 -3.04 -2.08
CA THR A 364 0.04 -2.12 -2.28
C THR A 364 -1.09 -2.82 -3.02
N THR A 365 -2.33 -2.55 -2.63
CA THR A 365 -3.48 -3.21 -3.24
C THR A 365 -3.80 -2.59 -4.60
N TRP A 366 -3.69 -1.27 -4.78
CA TRP A 366 -3.81 -0.48 -6.01
C TRP A 366 -3.62 -1.21 -7.36
N GLU A 367 -2.55 -1.98 -7.53
CA GLU A 367 -2.21 -2.62 -8.81
C GLU A 367 -2.61 -4.11 -8.89
N LEU A 368 -3.11 -4.71 -7.81
CA LEU A 368 -3.48 -6.14 -7.76
C LEU A 368 -4.48 -6.60 -8.83
N PRO A 369 -5.50 -5.82 -9.23
CA PRO A 369 -6.38 -6.22 -10.33
C PRO A 369 -5.65 -6.44 -11.66
N ASN A 370 -4.44 -5.86 -11.81
CA ASN A 370 -3.56 -6.00 -12.96
C ASN A 370 -2.40 -6.97 -12.69
N GLY A 371 -2.35 -7.63 -11.52
CA GLY A 371 -1.35 -8.64 -11.19
C GLY A 371 -0.71 -8.42 -9.82
N TYR A 372 0.18 -7.45 -9.67
CA TYR A 372 1.04 -7.34 -8.48
C TYR A 372 1.16 -5.90 -8.01
N GLY A 373 1.22 -5.67 -6.70
CA GLY A 373 1.41 -4.37 -6.08
C GLY A 373 2.85 -3.90 -5.97
N ARG A 374 3.04 -2.65 -5.53
CA ARG A 374 4.33 -2.02 -5.22
C ARG A 374 4.87 -2.40 -3.85
N MET A 375 6.18 -2.26 -3.69
CA MET A 375 6.91 -2.43 -2.44
C MET A 375 6.58 -1.32 -1.43
N LYS A 376 5.94 -1.71 -0.32
CA LYS A 376 5.70 -0.90 0.89
C LYS A 376 5.70 -1.84 2.13
N PRO A 377 6.06 -1.36 3.34
CA PRO A 377 6.51 -0.01 3.70
C PRO A 377 7.82 0.40 3.02
N ASP A 378 8.21 1.67 3.09
CA ASP A 378 9.51 2.13 2.58
C ASP A 378 10.65 1.69 3.52
N ILE A 379 10.44 1.88 4.83
CA ILE A 379 11.38 1.52 5.89
C ILE A 379 10.62 1.08 7.15
N VAL A 380 11.36 0.51 8.11
CA VAL A 380 10.83 0.20 9.45
C VAL A 380 11.65 0.85 10.55
N THR A 381 11.01 1.16 11.68
CA THR A 381 11.70 1.61 12.89
C THR A 381 10.93 1.19 14.15
N TYR A 382 11.46 1.48 15.32
CA TYR A 382 10.86 1.05 16.58
C TYR A 382 9.45 1.63 16.74
N GLY A 383 8.47 0.74 16.81
CA GLY A 383 7.06 1.05 17.01
C GLY A 383 6.42 0.27 18.15
N SER A 384 7.14 -0.65 18.81
CA SER A 384 6.62 -1.41 19.96
C SER A 384 7.31 -1.02 21.26
N GLY A 385 6.51 -0.64 22.27
CA GLY A 385 6.99 -0.30 23.61
C GLY A 385 7.83 0.97 23.68
N VAL A 386 7.63 1.92 22.75
CA VAL A 386 8.39 3.18 22.73
C VAL A 386 7.88 4.07 23.86
N ARG A 387 8.81 4.79 24.53
CA ARG A 387 8.48 5.76 25.58
C ARG A 387 8.37 7.17 24.99
N GLY A 388 7.29 7.87 25.30
CA GLY A 388 7.00 9.23 24.86
C GLY A 388 6.18 10.00 25.90
N SER A 389 5.90 11.28 25.64
CA SER A 389 5.21 12.18 26.56
C SER A 389 3.78 11.71 26.90
N SER A 390 3.36 11.84 28.16
CA SER A 390 2.00 11.57 28.62
C SER A 390 1.23 12.86 28.83
N VAL A 391 -0.08 12.92 28.55
CA VAL A 391 -0.91 14.14 28.71
C VAL A 391 -0.77 14.77 30.10
N THR A 392 -0.73 13.94 31.14
CA THR A 392 -0.65 14.37 32.55
C THR A 392 0.76 14.75 33.01
N GLY A 393 1.74 14.78 32.10
CA GLY A 393 3.17 14.92 32.41
C GLY A 393 3.89 13.58 32.57
N GLY A 394 5.22 13.62 32.49
CA GLY A 394 6.08 12.43 32.49
C GLY A 394 5.96 11.61 31.21
N CYS A 395 6.32 10.33 31.28
CA CYS A 395 6.41 9.46 30.10
C CYS A 395 5.47 8.26 30.20
N LYS A 396 4.80 7.93 29.09
CA LYS A 396 4.04 6.70 28.90
C LYS A 396 4.67 5.85 27.79
N SER A 397 4.23 4.60 27.66
CA SER A 397 4.68 3.72 26.58
C SER A 397 3.51 3.30 25.70
N LEU A 398 3.67 3.41 24.38
CA LEU A 398 2.69 2.98 23.38
C LEU A 398 3.32 2.03 22.36
N SER A 399 2.46 1.30 21.65
CA SER A 399 2.83 0.50 20.48
C SER A 399 1.91 0.80 19.31
N GLY A 400 2.45 0.86 18.10
CA GLY A 400 1.73 1.09 16.87
C GLY A 400 2.67 1.60 15.77
N THR A 401 2.27 1.53 14.51
CA THR A 401 2.98 2.21 13.42
C THR A 401 2.78 3.72 13.51
N SER A 402 1.70 4.17 14.16
CA SER A 402 1.48 5.54 14.64
C SER A 402 2.55 6.02 15.64
N VAL A 403 3.33 5.10 16.21
CA VAL A 403 4.49 5.41 17.06
C VAL A 403 5.79 5.38 16.26
N ALA A 404 5.88 4.54 15.21
CA ALA A 404 7.05 4.46 14.34
C ALA A 404 7.17 5.67 13.39
N SER A 405 6.05 6.17 12.87
CA SER A 405 5.99 7.38 12.02
C SER A 405 6.65 8.61 12.66
N PRO A 406 6.34 9.03 13.90
CA PRO A 406 6.97 10.19 14.53
C PRO A 406 8.44 9.99 14.88
N VAL A 407 8.92 8.74 15.01
CA VAL A 407 10.36 8.45 15.14
C VAL A 407 11.08 8.87 13.87
N VAL A 408 10.52 8.55 12.70
CA VAL A 408 11.07 8.95 11.41
C VAL A 408 10.90 10.45 11.20
N ALA A 409 9.74 11.05 11.51
CA ALA A 409 9.54 12.50 11.37
C ALA A 409 10.52 13.30 12.25
N GLY A 410 10.73 12.87 13.50
CA GLY A 410 11.71 13.47 14.40
C GLY A 410 13.15 13.26 13.91
N ALA A 411 13.48 12.07 13.39
CA ALA A 411 14.75 11.81 12.76
C ALA A 411 14.99 12.74 11.56
N ILE A 412 14.01 12.91 10.66
CA ILE A 412 14.12 13.81 9.50
C ILE A 412 14.33 15.25 9.97
N ALA A 413 13.59 15.73 10.98
CA ALA A 413 13.78 17.08 11.50
C ALA A 413 15.18 17.29 12.10
N LEU A 414 15.70 16.29 12.81
CA LEU A 414 17.07 16.29 13.32
C LEU A 414 18.07 16.37 12.16
N LEU A 415 17.96 15.47 11.17
CA LEU A 415 18.84 15.41 10.00
C LEU A 415 18.82 16.72 9.19
N ALA A 416 17.62 17.22 8.88
CA ALA A 416 17.40 18.42 8.08
C ALA A 416 18.01 19.68 8.72
N SER A 417 18.07 19.76 10.04
CA SER A 417 18.69 20.90 10.74
C SER A 417 20.23 20.95 10.62
N GLY A 418 20.86 19.82 10.28
CA GLY A 418 22.32 19.70 10.21
C GLY A 418 22.90 19.62 8.80
N VAL A 419 22.09 19.82 7.76
CA VAL A 419 22.48 19.74 6.34
C VAL A 419 22.03 20.97 5.56
N PRO A 420 22.63 21.27 4.38
CA PRO A 420 22.19 22.38 3.54
C PRO A 420 20.71 22.26 3.16
N ARG A 421 19.94 23.34 3.32
CA ARG A 421 18.50 23.38 3.06
C ARG A 421 18.12 22.91 1.65
N GLN A 422 18.98 23.15 0.66
CA GLN A 422 18.77 22.71 -0.72
C GLN A 422 18.78 21.18 -0.90
N HIS A 423 19.39 20.42 0.03
CA HIS A 423 19.40 18.95 0.01
C HIS A 423 18.16 18.35 0.70
N VAL A 424 17.30 19.18 1.30
CA VAL A 424 16.12 18.74 2.05
C VAL A 424 14.90 18.82 1.14
N THR A 425 14.73 17.80 0.30
CA THR A 425 13.54 17.60 -0.54
C THR A 425 12.87 16.26 -0.22
N PRO A 426 11.58 16.07 -0.57
CA PRO A 426 10.89 14.78 -0.39
C PRO A 426 11.66 13.59 -0.98
N ALA A 427 12.11 13.70 -2.23
CA ALA A 427 12.92 12.67 -2.87
C ALA A 427 14.27 12.42 -2.16
N ALA A 428 15.04 13.48 -1.89
CA ALA A 428 16.38 13.34 -1.31
C ALA A 428 16.33 12.70 0.08
N VAL A 429 15.35 13.09 0.90
CA VAL A 429 15.15 12.50 2.22
C VAL A 429 14.67 11.05 2.10
N LYS A 430 13.70 10.76 1.22
CA LYS A 430 13.25 9.38 0.98
C LYS A 430 14.41 8.49 0.52
N GLN A 431 15.25 8.96 -0.40
CA GLN A 431 16.45 8.28 -0.86
C GLN A 431 17.44 8.04 0.27
N ALA A 432 17.75 9.06 1.07
CA ALA A 432 18.67 8.95 2.20
C ALA A 432 18.22 7.86 3.18
N LEU A 433 16.92 7.82 3.49
CA LEU A 433 16.37 6.83 4.41
C LEU A 433 16.34 5.42 3.81
N CYS A 434 15.92 5.27 2.56
CA CYS A 434 15.81 3.95 1.91
C CYS A 434 17.19 3.36 1.59
N VAL A 435 18.10 4.12 0.96
CA VAL A 435 19.42 3.63 0.53
C VAL A 435 20.30 3.23 1.72
N THR A 436 20.16 3.92 2.85
CA THR A 436 20.98 3.67 4.04
C THR A 436 20.33 2.74 5.05
N ALA A 437 19.09 2.32 4.82
CA ALA A 437 18.38 1.41 5.71
C ALA A 437 19.13 0.07 5.85
N ARG A 438 19.19 -0.44 7.09
CA ARG A 438 19.81 -1.72 7.38
C ARG A 438 18.76 -2.83 7.30
N ARG A 439 18.90 -3.71 6.31
CA ARG A 439 18.06 -4.91 6.19
C ARG A 439 18.09 -5.77 7.44
N LEU A 440 16.92 -6.23 7.83
CA LEU A 440 16.66 -7.20 8.87
C LEU A 440 16.65 -8.61 8.26
N PRO A 441 17.41 -9.56 8.83
CA PRO A 441 17.45 -10.92 8.30
C PRO A 441 16.10 -11.63 8.53
N GLY A 442 15.69 -12.45 7.55
CA GLY A 442 14.49 -13.29 7.66
C GLY A 442 13.15 -12.60 7.37
N TYR A 443 13.18 -11.34 6.91
CA TYR A 443 12.00 -10.59 6.47
C TYR A 443 12.10 -10.22 5.00
N ASN A 444 10.98 -10.25 4.27
CA ASN A 444 10.93 -9.85 2.86
C ASN A 444 10.64 -8.35 2.69
N MET A 445 10.80 -7.84 1.47
CA MET A 445 10.64 -6.43 1.14
C MET A 445 9.25 -5.86 1.46
N PHE A 446 8.19 -6.68 1.46
CA PHE A 446 6.82 -6.25 1.80
C PHE A 446 6.55 -6.19 3.30
N GLU A 447 7.45 -6.72 4.14
CA GLU A 447 7.37 -6.59 5.60
C GLU A 447 8.29 -5.48 6.13
N GLN A 448 9.49 -5.34 5.55
CA GLN A 448 10.53 -4.45 6.10
C GLN A 448 10.87 -3.24 5.22
N GLY A 449 10.35 -3.17 3.98
CA GLY A 449 10.82 -2.19 3.02
C GLY A 449 12.31 -2.37 2.74
N HIS A 450 13.04 -1.26 2.67
CA HIS A 450 14.51 -1.26 2.56
C HIS A 450 15.21 -1.68 3.86
N GLY A 451 14.47 -1.77 4.97
CA GLY A 451 14.95 -2.23 6.27
C GLY A 451 14.82 -1.18 7.35
N LYS A 452 15.59 -1.38 8.42
CA LYS A 452 15.56 -0.53 9.62
C LYS A 452 16.31 0.79 9.39
N LEU A 453 15.71 1.89 9.83
CA LEU A 453 16.33 3.22 9.85
C LEU A 453 17.76 3.20 10.43
N ASP A 454 18.73 3.72 9.67
CA ASP A 454 20.07 4.08 10.16
C ASP A 454 20.26 5.60 10.11
N LEU A 455 20.07 6.24 11.27
CA LEU A 455 20.11 7.69 11.40
C LEU A 455 21.47 8.29 10.98
N ILE A 456 22.57 7.64 11.31
CA ILE A 456 23.91 8.20 11.12
C ILE A 456 24.31 8.11 9.65
N SER A 457 24.05 6.97 9.01
CA SER A 457 24.31 6.81 7.58
C SER A 457 23.41 7.75 6.75
N ALA A 458 22.14 7.93 7.12
CA ALA A 458 21.26 8.89 6.47
C ALA A 458 21.78 10.34 6.58
N TYR A 459 22.32 10.73 7.75
CA TYR A 459 22.95 12.05 7.93
C TYR A 459 24.15 12.27 7.01
N GLN A 460 25.04 11.27 6.93
CA GLN A 460 26.21 11.33 6.06
C GLN A 460 25.81 11.43 4.58
N PHE A 461 24.82 10.63 4.17
CA PHE A 461 24.26 10.67 2.82
C PHE A 461 23.72 12.05 2.46
N LEU A 462 22.91 12.68 3.34
CA LEU A 462 22.34 14.01 3.08
C LEU A 462 23.38 15.14 3.07
N ARG A 463 24.46 15.02 3.84
CA ARG A 463 25.56 15.99 3.84
C ARG A 463 26.33 16.01 2.52
N GLU A 464 26.49 14.84 1.92
CA GLU A 464 27.22 14.64 0.65
C GLU A 464 26.26 14.48 -0.54
N TYR A 465 24.96 14.76 -0.34
CA TYR A 465 23.94 14.50 -1.34
C TYR A 465 24.15 15.36 -2.58
N THR A 466 24.13 14.69 -3.73
CA THR A 466 24.00 15.30 -5.04
C THR A 466 22.67 14.85 -5.65
N PRO A 467 21.89 15.76 -6.26
CA PRO A 467 20.65 15.42 -6.94
C PRO A 467 20.82 14.20 -7.84
N GLN A 468 20.04 13.15 -7.59
CA GLN A 468 20.10 11.88 -8.33
C GLN A 468 18.74 11.18 -8.33
N ALA A 469 18.48 10.34 -9.31
CA ALA A 469 17.32 9.46 -9.30
C ALA A 469 17.69 8.09 -8.71
N SER A 470 16.69 7.33 -8.25
CA SER A 470 16.90 5.99 -7.67
C SER A 470 15.68 5.10 -7.88
N LEU A 471 15.88 3.79 -7.76
CA LEU A 471 14.83 2.78 -7.92
C LEU A 471 14.51 2.10 -6.58
N SER A 472 13.23 1.79 -6.35
CA SER A 472 12.75 1.08 -5.18
C SER A 472 11.80 -0.06 -5.60
N PRO A 473 12.22 -1.33 -5.52
CA PRO A 473 13.54 -1.82 -5.10
C PRO A 473 14.67 -1.44 -6.08
N PRO A 474 15.95 -1.45 -5.64
CA PRO A 474 17.09 -1.04 -6.49
C PRO A 474 17.59 -2.14 -7.45
N TYR A 475 17.06 -3.35 -7.36
CA TYR A 475 17.35 -4.48 -8.25
C TYR A 475 16.19 -5.49 -8.18
N MET A 476 16.18 -6.45 -9.10
CA MET A 476 15.22 -7.55 -9.15
C MET A 476 15.96 -8.89 -9.24
N ASP A 477 16.23 -9.54 -8.10
CA ASP A 477 16.82 -10.88 -8.06
C ASP A 477 15.75 -11.90 -7.65
N LEU A 478 15.10 -12.50 -8.64
CA LEU A 478 14.08 -13.52 -8.49
C LEU A 478 14.68 -14.86 -8.00
N THR A 479 15.95 -14.91 -7.63
CA THR A 479 16.58 -16.05 -6.93
C THR A 479 16.77 -15.79 -5.43
N GLU A 480 16.62 -14.54 -4.97
CA GLU A 480 16.82 -14.15 -3.57
C GLU A 480 15.55 -14.29 -2.73
N CYS A 481 15.30 -15.49 -2.20
CA CYS A 481 14.04 -15.73 -1.50
C CYS A 481 13.82 -15.06 -0.16
N THR A 482 14.88 -14.66 0.53
CA THR A 482 14.74 -13.98 1.82
C THR A 482 14.12 -12.61 1.67
N TYR A 483 14.35 -11.92 0.54
CA TYR A 483 13.95 -10.53 0.34
C TYR A 483 12.91 -10.36 -0.77
N MET A 484 13.07 -11.05 -1.91
CA MET A 484 12.26 -10.89 -3.14
C MET A 484 11.03 -11.81 -3.19
N TRP A 485 10.48 -12.18 -2.05
CA TRP A 485 9.18 -12.86 -2.01
C TRP A 485 8.08 -11.92 -2.55
N PRO A 486 7.12 -12.36 -3.38
CA PRO A 486 6.88 -13.75 -3.82
C PRO A 486 7.63 -14.14 -5.10
N TYR A 487 8.26 -13.21 -5.81
CA TYR A 487 8.87 -13.47 -7.12
C TYR A 487 9.91 -14.61 -7.12
N CYS A 488 10.54 -14.86 -5.97
CA CYS A 488 11.52 -15.92 -5.84
C CYS A 488 10.95 -17.35 -5.76
N THR A 489 9.68 -17.51 -5.39
CA THR A 489 9.14 -18.83 -4.99
C THR A 489 8.74 -19.69 -6.18
N GLN A 490 8.73 -19.09 -7.37
CA GLN A 490 8.41 -19.75 -8.62
C GLN A 490 9.42 -19.31 -9.70
N PRO A 491 10.17 -20.25 -10.31
CA PRO A 491 11.01 -19.95 -11.46
C PRO A 491 10.15 -19.63 -12.70
N LEU A 492 10.76 -18.94 -13.66
CA LEU A 492 10.14 -18.63 -14.94
C LEU A 492 10.27 -19.80 -15.91
N TYR A 493 9.35 -19.92 -16.86
CA TYR A 493 9.40 -20.91 -17.93
C TYR A 493 8.61 -20.43 -19.15
N TYR A 494 8.89 -21.01 -20.31
CA TYR A 494 8.19 -20.68 -21.55
C TYR A 494 6.69 -20.99 -21.44
N SER A 495 5.84 -20.17 -22.08
CA SER A 495 4.37 -20.27 -22.07
C SER A 495 3.66 -19.95 -20.75
N ALA A 496 4.38 -19.51 -19.71
CA ALA A 496 3.77 -19.00 -18.48
C ALA A 496 3.13 -17.62 -18.68
N GLN A 497 2.14 -17.28 -17.88
CA GLN A 497 1.66 -15.91 -17.73
C GLN A 497 2.78 -14.99 -17.28
N PRO A 498 2.80 -13.74 -17.78
CA PRO A 498 3.82 -12.77 -17.40
C PRO A 498 3.86 -12.57 -15.88
N THR A 499 5.06 -12.67 -15.30
CA THR A 499 5.25 -12.26 -13.91
C THR A 499 5.53 -10.76 -13.90
N ILE A 500 4.69 -9.98 -13.22
CA ILE A 500 4.79 -8.52 -13.17
C ILE A 500 5.46 -8.10 -11.87
N ALA A 501 6.40 -7.17 -11.94
CA ALA A 501 6.97 -6.52 -10.77
C ALA A 501 6.98 -5.00 -10.91
N ASN A 502 6.45 -4.32 -9.89
CA ASN A 502 6.36 -2.87 -9.86
C ASN A 502 7.52 -2.24 -9.08
N VAL A 503 8.16 -1.25 -9.71
CA VAL A 503 9.28 -0.48 -9.19
C VAL A 503 8.87 0.99 -9.09
N THR A 504 9.10 1.60 -7.94
CA THR A 504 8.96 3.04 -7.77
C THR A 504 10.24 3.73 -8.22
N VAL A 505 10.10 4.67 -9.16
CA VAL A 505 11.16 5.54 -9.62
C VAL A 505 11.12 6.82 -8.79
N VAL A 506 12.16 7.12 -8.02
CA VAL A 506 12.24 8.34 -7.20
C VAL A 506 13.17 9.32 -7.91
N ASN A 507 12.65 10.48 -8.30
CA ASN A 507 13.36 11.54 -8.98
C ASN A 507 13.89 12.58 -7.98
N GLY A 508 15.16 12.48 -7.59
CA GLY A 508 15.80 13.48 -6.74
C GLY A 508 16.39 14.68 -7.48
N LEU A 509 16.20 14.78 -8.80
CA LEU A 509 16.70 15.87 -9.66
C LEU A 509 15.79 17.11 -9.63
N GLY A 510 14.48 16.94 -9.46
CA GLY A 510 13.49 18.03 -9.43
C GLY A 510 12.06 17.52 -9.21
N VAL A 511 11.11 18.46 -9.06
CA VAL A 511 9.67 18.18 -8.82
C VAL A 511 8.97 17.54 -10.04
N ALA A 512 9.61 17.55 -11.20
CA ALA A 512 9.08 16.88 -12.38
C ALA A 512 10.23 16.30 -13.18
N GLY A 513 10.04 15.12 -13.75
CA GLY A 513 10.98 14.53 -14.69
C GLY A 513 10.26 13.75 -15.77
N ASP A 514 10.87 13.63 -16.93
CA ASP A 514 10.37 12.82 -18.05
C ASP A 514 11.17 11.53 -18.14
N VAL A 515 10.47 10.40 -18.30
CA VAL A 515 11.09 9.14 -18.71
C VAL A 515 11.27 9.17 -20.23
N LYS A 516 12.52 9.33 -20.68
CA LYS A 516 12.83 9.44 -22.12
C LYS A 516 12.98 8.09 -22.80
N GLU A 517 13.61 7.16 -22.12
CA GLU A 517 13.95 5.88 -22.73
C GLU A 517 14.02 4.78 -21.67
N VAL A 518 13.50 3.60 -22.03
CA VAL A 518 13.63 2.37 -21.26
C VAL A 518 14.15 1.29 -22.20
N THR A 519 15.31 0.69 -21.88
CA THR A 519 15.97 -0.30 -22.75
C THR A 519 16.33 -1.58 -21.99
N TRP A 520 16.18 -2.73 -22.66
CA TRP A 520 16.52 -4.05 -22.12
C TRP A 520 17.88 -4.52 -22.63
N HIS A 521 18.76 -4.88 -21.69
CA HIS A 521 20.14 -5.29 -21.95
C HIS A 521 20.41 -6.69 -21.40
N PRO A 522 20.11 -7.76 -22.16
CA PRO A 522 20.37 -9.13 -21.74
C PRO A 522 21.87 -9.44 -21.68
N HIS A 523 22.33 -10.12 -20.62
CA HIS A 523 23.72 -10.54 -20.48
C HIS A 523 23.96 -11.90 -21.16
N LEU A 524 24.90 -11.94 -22.11
CA LEU A 524 25.22 -13.18 -22.84
C LEU A 524 26.01 -14.17 -21.96
N PRO A 525 25.86 -15.49 -22.19
CA PRO A 525 25.19 -16.12 -23.34
C PRO A 525 23.68 -16.37 -23.16
N HIS A 526 23.16 -16.40 -21.93
CA HIS A 526 21.80 -16.90 -21.66
C HIS A 526 20.75 -15.81 -21.38
N GLY A 527 21.14 -14.56 -21.15
CA GLY A 527 20.21 -13.46 -20.88
C GLY A 527 19.22 -13.20 -22.01
N GLY A 528 19.59 -13.57 -23.25
CA GLY A 528 18.71 -13.47 -24.41
C GLY A 528 17.50 -14.39 -24.38
N LEU A 529 17.42 -15.34 -23.44
CA LEU A 529 16.25 -16.23 -23.25
C LEU A 529 15.11 -15.54 -22.48
N LEU A 530 15.40 -14.42 -21.80
CA LEU A 530 14.42 -13.63 -21.06
C LEU A 530 13.93 -12.46 -21.90
N SER A 531 12.61 -12.38 -22.04
CA SER A 531 11.91 -11.25 -22.62
C SER A 531 11.34 -10.37 -21.51
N VAL A 532 11.66 -9.08 -21.59
CA VAL A 532 11.22 -8.07 -20.62
C VAL A 532 10.39 -7.02 -21.35
N SER A 533 9.14 -6.85 -20.92
CA SER A 533 8.27 -5.75 -21.35
C SER A 533 8.16 -4.73 -20.22
N ALA A 534 7.92 -3.45 -20.55
CA ALA A 534 7.83 -2.39 -19.55
C ALA A 534 6.68 -1.44 -19.85
N ASP A 535 5.87 -1.16 -18.81
CA ASP A 535 4.93 -0.05 -18.77
C ASP A 535 5.38 0.93 -17.68
N TYR A 536 5.19 2.23 -17.89
CA TYR A 536 5.68 3.23 -16.94
C TYR A 536 4.94 4.56 -17.05
N SER A 537 5.04 5.36 -15.99
CA SER A 537 4.60 6.76 -16.02
C SER A 537 5.54 7.59 -16.90
N PRO A 538 5.06 8.26 -17.97
CA PRO A 538 5.92 9.08 -18.83
C PRO A 538 6.47 10.31 -18.08
N ILE A 539 5.68 10.83 -17.13
CA ILE A 539 6.04 11.96 -16.28
C ILE A 539 6.14 11.44 -14.84
N LEU A 540 7.28 11.73 -14.20
CA LEU A 540 7.52 11.54 -12.78
C LEU A 540 7.09 12.82 -12.07
N TRP A 541 5.99 12.77 -11.31
CA TRP A 541 5.46 13.93 -10.60
C TRP A 541 4.68 13.49 -9.36
N PRO A 542 4.81 14.19 -8.22
CA PRO A 542 5.71 15.32 -7.97
C PRO A 542 7.17 14.96 -7.68
N TRP A 543 7.49 13.77 -7.22
CA TRP A 543 8.90 13.37 -7.03
C TRP A 543 9.15 11.93 -7.41
N SER A 544 8.10 11.21 -7.79
CA SER A 544 8.15 9.79 -8.06
C SER A 544 7.26 9.43 -9.24
N GLY A 545 7.50 8.25 -9.78
CA GLY A 545 6.63 7.58 -10.73
C GLY A 545 6.79 6.07 -10.61
N TRP A 546 6.20 5.34 -11.54
CA TRP A 546 6.18 3.88 -11.51
C TRP A 546 6.74 3.29 -12.81
N LEU A 547 7.37 2.12 -12.67
CA LEU A 547 7.86 1.27 -13.74
C LEU A 547 7.41 -0.17 -13.43
N ALA A 548 6.51 -0.69 -14.27
CA ALA A 548 6.04 -2.07 -14.22
C ALA A 548 6.84 -2.90 -15.22
N LEU A 549 7.50 -3.97 -14.76
CA LEU A 549 8.24 -4.90 -15.60
C LEU A 549 7.50 -6.23 -15.69
N SER A 550 7.27 -6.70 -16.92
CA SER A 550 6.68 -8.01 -17.19
C SER A 550 7.76 -8.96 -17.69
N PHE A 551 7.94 -10.08 -16.99
CA PHE A 551 8.93 -11.11 -17.33
C PHE A 551 8.27 -12.29 -18.04
N THR A 552 8.78 -12.63 -19.23
CA THR A 552 8.37 -13.81 -20.00
C THR A 552 9.61 -14.53 -20.55
N VAL A 553 9.50 -15.83 -20.80
CA VAL A 553 10.59 -16.63 -21.36
C VAL A 553 10.32 -16.85 -22.84
N LEU A 554 11.34 -16.65 -23.68
CA LEU A 554 11.25 -16.91 -25.12
C LEU A 554 11.24 -18.42 -25.42
N GLN A 555 10.78 -18.80 -26.61
CA GLN A 555 10.63 -20.21 -27.00
C GLN A 555 11.96 -20.99 -26.97
N GLU A 556 13.08 -20.32 -27.26
CA GLU A 556 14.43 -20.87 -27.18
C GLU A 556 14.81 -21.30 -25.75
N GLY A 557 14.13 -20.75 -24.73
CA GLY A 557 14.32 -21.10 -23.32
C GLY A 557 13.42 -22.23 -22.83
N ALA A 558 12.60 -22.85 -23.68
CA ALA A 558 11.60 -23.84 -23.26
C ALA A 558 12.18 -25.08 -22.56
N ASP A 559 13.39 -25.51 -22.95
CA ASP A 559 14.09 -26.68 -22.39
C ASP A 559 15.28 -26.28 -21.50
N PHE A 560 15.45 -24.98 -21.22
CA PHE A 560 16.59 -24.47 -20.47
C PHE A 560 16.38 -24.60 -18.95
N ASP A 561 17.41 -25.05 -18.23
CA ASP A 561 17.48 -25.01 -16.76
C ASP A 561 18.72 -24.24 -16.33
N GLY A 562 18.52 -23.06 -15.76
CA GLY A 562 19.63 -22.22 -15.33
C GLY A 562 19.21 -20.84 -14.87
N VAL A 563 20.19 -20.01 -14.60
CA VAL A 563 19.99 -18.61 -14.18
C VAL A 563 20.35 -17.71 -15.36
N VAL A 564 19.48 -16.74 -15.61
CA VAL A 564 19.66 -15.68 -16.61
C VAL A 564 19.85 -14.34 -15.92
N GLU A 565 20.65 -13.48 -16.54
CA GLU A 565 21.00 -12.17 -16.02
C GLU A 565 20.84 -11.12 -17.13
N GLY A 566 20.53 -9.90 -16.72
CA GLY A 566 20.46 -8.74 -17.58
C GLY A 566 20.13 -7.49 -16.77
N HIS A 567 19.85 -6.39 -17.45
CA HIS A 567 19.44 -5.17 -16.78
C HIS A 567 18.53 -4.32 -17.66
N VAL A 568 17.66 -3.54 -17.02
CA VAL A 568 16.89 -2.49 -17.67
C VAL A 568 17.56 -1.15 -17.37
N ASN A 569 17.83 -0.36 -18.41
CA ASN A 569 18.24 1.02 -18.27
C ASN A 569 17.03 1.94 -18.42
N ILE A 570 16.87 2.89 -17.51
CA ILE A 570 15.85 3.93 -17.55
C ILE A 570 16.54 5.29 -17.55
N THR A 571 16.31 6.07 -18.60
CA THR A 571 16.86 7.43 -18.73
C THR A 571 15.79 8.45 -18.35
N ILE A 572 16.09 9.24 -17.32
CA ILE A 572 15.23 10.29 -16.79
C ILE A 572 15.88 11.63 -17.14
N GLU A 573 15.10 12.52 -17.73
CA GLU A 573 15.46 13.92 -17.96
C GLU A 573 14.69 14.80 -16.98
N SER A 574 15.39 15.69 -16.28
CA SER A 574 14.79 16.60 -15.31
C SER A 574 15.50 17.94 -15.33
N HIS A 575 14.78 19.00 -14.98
CA HIS A 575 15.39 20.32 -14.79
C HIS A 575 16.14 20.39 -13.46
N ASP A 576 17.35 20.96 -13.48
CA ASP A 576 18.06 21.32 -12.25
C ASP A 576 17.40 22.57 -11.63
N GLU A 577 16.83 22.45 -10.43
CA GLU A 577 16.28 23.60 -9.71
C GLU A 577 17.38 24.52 -9.15
N THR A 578 18.62 24.03 -9.02
CA THR A 578 19.74 24.74 -8.38
C THR A 578 20.64 25.49 -9.36
N LYS A 579 20.64 25.10 -10.65
CA LYS A 579 21.40 25.76 -11.72
C LYS A 579 20.43 26.18 -12.81
N GLU A 580 20.39 27.47 -13.13
CA GLU A 580 19.49 28.06 -14.13
C GLU A 580 19.33 27.20 -15.39
N ARG A 581 18.16 26.55 -15.53
CA ARG A 581 17.65 25.92 -16.76
C ARG A 581 18.53 24.86 -17.45
N THR A 582 19.49 24.24 -16.77
CA THR A 582 20.22 23.10 -17.37
C THR A 582 19.43 21.81 -17.19
N MET A 583 19.13 21.13 -18.29
CA MET A 583 18.55 19.78 -18.27
C MET A 583 19.62 18.78 -17.81
N ILE A 584 19.27 17.95 -16.84
CA ILE A 584 20.10 16.84 -16.37
C ILE A 584 19.46 15.54 -16.83
N ASN A 585 20.26 14.75 -17.55
CA ASN A 585 19.89 13.39 -17.93
C ASN A 585 20.62 12.41 -17.03
N THR A 586 19.88 11.51 -16.39
CA THR A 586 20.44 10.43 -15.59
C THR A 586 19.91 9.10 -16.10
N THR A 587 20.79 8.13 -16.29
CA THR A 587 20.41 6.77 -16.65
C THR A 587 20.61 5.88 -15.43
N LEU A 588 19.52 5.30 -14.94
CA LEU A 588 19.54 4.32 -13.88
C LEU A 588 19.57 2.92 -14.48
N MET A 589 20.31 2.03 -13.84
CA MET A 589 20.40 0.62 -14.21
C MET A 589 19.70 -0.20 -13.14
N LEU A 590 18.71 -1.00 -13.55
CA LEU A 590 18.03 -2.00 -12.72
C LEU A 590 18.53 -3.40 -13.07
N PRO A 591 19.40 -4.02 -12.23
CA PRO A 591 19.84 -5.38 -12.45
C PRO A 591 18.69 -6.37 -12.29
N ILE A 592 18.61 -7.34 -13.21
CA ILE A 592 17.62 -8.41 -13.21
C ILE A 592 18.34 -9.76 -13.22
N ARG A 593 17.89 -10.65 -12.35
CA ARG A 593 18.37 -12.04 -12.28
C ARG A 593 17.19 -12.96 -12.03
N ALA A 594 17.04 -13.99 -12.85
CA ALA A 594 15.92 -14.92 -12.74
C ALA A 594 16.36 -16.35 -13.03
N ARG A 595 15.69 -17.33 -12.40
CA ARG A 595 15.86 -18.74 -12.74
C ARG A 595 14.83 -19.13 -13.80
N ILE A 596 15.31 -19.71 -14.89
CA ILE A 596 14.47 -20.34 -15.91
C ILE A 596 14.57 -21.85 -15.74
N ILE A 597 13.44 -22.54 -15.88
CA ILE A 597 13.35 -24.01 -15.88
C ILE A 597 12.62 -24.51 -17.14
N PRO A 598 12.75 -25.81 -17.46
CA PRO A 598 11.94 -26.43 -18.50
C PRO A 598 10.45 -26.34 -18.17
N VAL A 599 9.61 -26.30 -19.20
CA VAL A 599 8.16 -26.17 -19.05
C VAL A 599 7.62 -27.28 -18.12
N PRO A 600 6.98 -26.91 -16.99
CA PRO A 600 6.36 -27.89 -16.11
C PRO A 600 5.25 -28.67 -16.81
N VAL A 601 5.07 -29.93 -16.42
CA VAL A 601 3.97 -30.75 -16.94
C VAL A 601 2.63 -30.06 -16.66
N ARG A 602 1.71 -30.17 -17.63
CA ARG A 602 0.39 -29.55 -17.60
C ARG A 602 -0.36 -29.75 -16.27
N SER A 603 -0.33 -30.96 -15.71
CA SER A 603 -1.01 -31.29 -14.44
C SER A 603 -0.46 -30.55 -13.21
N ARG A 604 0.70 -29.90 -13.32
CA ARG A 604 1.28 -29.07 -12.26
C ARG A 604 1.00 -27.58 -12.44
N ARG A 605 0.42 -27.16 -13.58
CA ARG A 605 0.14 -25.75 -13.88
C ARG A 605 -1.31 -25.43 -13.54
N LEU A 606 -1.49 -24.47 -12.66
CA LEU A 606 -2.77 -23.99 -12.15
C LEU A 606 -2.93 -22.52 -12.55
N LEU A 607 -4.15 -22.16 -12.95
CA LEU A 607 -4.54 -20.79 -13.26
C LEU A 607 -5.39 -20.25 -12.10
N TRP A 608 -5.05 -19.07 -11.60
CA TRP A 608 -5.82 -18.34 -10.60
C TRP A 608 -6.55 -17.19 -11.27
N ASP A 609 -7.85 -17.08 -11.06
CA ASP A 609 -8.63 -15.97 -11.59
C ASP A 609 -8.51 -14.71 -10.72
N GLN A 610 -7.77 -13.71 -11.22
CA GLN A 610 -7.69 -12.37 -10.62
C GLN A 610 -8.59 -11.36 -11.33
N PHE A 611 -9.10 -11.71 -12.52
CA PHE A 611 -9.86 -10.80 -13.37
C PHE A 611 -11.28 -10.58 -12.86
N HIS A 612 -11.82 -11.47 -12.03
CA HIS A 612 -13.16 -11.33 -11.44
C HIS A 612 -13.16 -10.99 -9.95
N SER A 613 -11.99 -10.78 -9.33
CA SER A 613 -11.89 -10.18 -8.00
C SER A 613 -12.11 -8.67 -8.10
N LEU A 614 -13.05 -8.15 -7.32
CA LEU A 614 -13.25 -6.73 -7.05
C LEU A 614 -12.60 -6.44 -5.69
N ARG A 615 -12.72 -5.19 -5.22
CA ARG A 615 -12.19 -4.79 -3.91
C ARG A 615 -12.61 -3.38 -3.55
N TYR A 616 -12.63 -3.11 -2.26
CA TYR A 616 -12.68 -1.75 -1.74
C TYR A 616 -11.32 -1.02 -1.94
N PRO A 617 -11.29 0.31 -2.20
CA PRO A 617 -12.40 1.23 -2.44
C PRO A 617 -12.89 1.23 -3.91
N GLY A 618 -14.21 1.26 -4.07
CA GLY A 618 -14.93 1.31 -5.34
C GLY A 618 -16.42 1.28 -5.03
N GLY A 619 -16.90 0.14 -4.51
CA GLY A 619 -18.22 -0.05 -3.92
C GLY A 619 -18.12 -0.69 -2.52
N TYR A 620 -19.26 -0.94 -1.87
CA TYR A 620 -19.27 -1.77 -0.66
C TYR A 620 -19.24 -3.24 -1.07
N PHE A 621 -18.08 -3.86 -0.89
CA PHE A 621 -17.90 -5.32 -0.96
C PHE A 621 -17.78 -5.83 0.48
N PRO A 622 -18.73 -6.67 0.93
CA PRO A 622 -18.78 -7.10 2.31
C PRO A 622 -17.79 -8.23 2.55
N ARG A 623 -17.28 -8.33 3.77
CA ARG A 623 -16.42 -9.44 4.17
C ARG A 623 -17.15 -10.79 4.13
N ASP A 624 -16.41 -11.84 3.84
CA ASP A 624 -16.91 -13.21 3.68
C ASP A 624 -17.52 -13.73 4.99
N ASP A 625 -16.79 -13.62 6.12
CA ASP A 625 -17.31 -14.02 7.43
C ASP A 625 -18.20 -12.92 8.03
N LEU A 626 -19.53 -13.14 7.96
CA LEU A 626 -20.54 -12.24 8.51
C LEU A 626 -20.48 -12.07 10.04
N ARG A 627 -19.67 -12.86 10.77
CA ARG A 627 -19.41 -12.63 12.19
C ARG A 627 -18.43 -11.49 12.44
N ALA A 628 -17.64 -11.10 11.45
CA ALA A 628 -16.64 -10.04 11.54
C ALA A 628 -17.28 -8.63 11.50
N LYS A 629 -18.11 -8.31 12.50
CA LYS A 629 -18.91 -7.08 12.56
C LYS A 629 -18.13 -5.77 12.72
N HIS A 630 -16.85 -5.85 13.08
CA HIS A 630 -16.02 -4.68 13.37
C HIS A 630 -15.42 -4.05 12.11
N ASP A 631 -15.31 -4.81 11.04
CA ASP A 631 -14.75 -4.37 9.77
C ASP A 631 -15.54 -5.05 8.64
N PRO A 632 -16.62 -4.41 8.18
CA PRO A 632 -17.54 -5.02 7.25
C PRO A 632 -17.03 -5.04 5.81
N LEU A 633 -15.95 -4.31 5.49
CA LEU A 633 -15.44 -4.18 4.13
C LEU A 633 -14.42 -5.27 3.83
N ASP A 634 -14.47 -5.87 2.64
CA ASP A 634 -13.29 -6.55 2.12
C ASP A 634 -12.36 -5.54 1.40
N TRP A 635 -11.28 -5.21 2.08
CA TRP A 635 -10.22 -4.34 1.58
C TRP A 635 -8.89 -5.09 1.39
N HIS A 636 -8.89 -6.42 1.57
CA HIS A 636 -7.71 -7.27 1.41
C HIS A 636 -7.42 -7.61 -0.06
N ALA A 637 -8.37 -7.28 -0.95
CA ALA A 637 -8.24 -7.27 -2.40
C ALA A 637 -7.81 -8.62 -2.98
N ASP A 638 -8.49 -9.67 -2.54
CA ASP A 638 -8.36 -11.09 -2.88
C ASP A 638 -7.26 -11.38 -3.88
N HIS A 639 -6.09 -11.70 -3.33
CA HIS A 639 -4.94 -12.02 -4.15
C HIS A 639 -4.17 -13.17 -3.54
N VAL A 640 -3.60 -14.00 -4.40
CA VAL A 640 -2.86 -15.20 -3.99
C VAL A 640 -1.58 -14.91 -3.18
N HIS A 641 -1.21 -13.66 -3.06
CA HIS A 641 -0.08 -13.17 -2.26
C HIS A 641 -0.50 -12.20 -1.15
N THR A 642 -1.79 -11.97 -0.92
CA THR A 642 -2.32 -11.19 0.21
C THR A 642 -3.00 -12.12 1.22
N ASN A 643 -4.34 -12.13 1.28
CA ASN A 643 -5.13 -12.99 2.14
C ASN A 643 -4.97 -14.48 1.78
N PHE A 644 -4.86 -14.85 0.50
CA PHE A 644 -4.68 -16.26 0.08
C PHE A 644 -3.21 -16.75 0.07
N ARG A 645 -2.29 -16.03 0.72
CA ARG A 645 -0.85 -16.36 0.76
C ARG A 645 -0.54 -17.75 1.32
N ASP A 646 -1.25 -18.19 2.36
CA ASP A 646 -0.99 -19.48 2.97
C ASP A 646 -1.45 -20.65 2.06
N MET A 647 -2.55 -20.46 1.33
CA MET A 647 -2.98 -21.37 0.26
C MET A 647 -1.90 -21.46 -0.83
N TYR A 648 -1.40 -20.32 -1.34
CA TYR A 648 -0.32 -20.30 -2.34
C TYR A 648 0.89 -21.11 -1.89
N ARG A 649 1.37 -20.86 -0.66
CA ARG A 649 2.51 -21.58 -0.09
C ARG A 649 2.27 -23.08 -0.07
N ARG A 650 1.07 -23.49 0.35
CA ARG A 650 0.71 -24.91 0.40
C ARG A 650 0.71 -25.55 -0.97
N LEU A 651 0.20 -24.87 -2.00
CA LEU A 651 0.24 -25.34 -3.39
C LEU A 651 1.68 -25.48 -3.90
N ARG A 652 2.53 -24.47 -3.64
CA ARG A 652 3.97 -24.51 -4.00
C ARG A 652 4.70 -25.65 -3.31
N GLU A 653 4.44 -25.91 -2.02
CA GLU A 653 5.00 -27.06 -1.29
C GLU A 653 4.65 -28.41 -1.93
N HIS A 654 3.51 -28.51 -2.62
CA HIS A 654 3.08 -29.73 -3.33
C HIS A 654 3.52 -29.76 -4.79
N GLY A 655 4.34 -28.79 -5.23
CA GLY A 655 4.93 -28.74 -6.57
C GLY A 655 4.02 -28.16 -7.66
N PHE A 656 2.95 -27.45 -7.31
CA PHE A 656 2.09 -26.77 -8.27
C PHE A 656 2.63 -25.39 -8.62
N TYR A 657 2.62 -25.02 -9.89
CA TYR A 657 2.89 -23.69 -10.41
C TYR A 657 1.58 -22.95 -10.55
N LEU A 658 1.47 -21.80 -9.90
CA LEU A 658 0.26 -21.00 -9.91
C LEU A 658 0.54 -19.72 -10.70
N GLU A 659 -0.30 -19.48 -11.70
CA GLU A 659 -0.19 -18.36 -12.63
C GLU A 659 -1.42 -17.46 -12.44
N VAL A 660 -1.20 -16.14 -12.33
CA VAL A 660 -2.25 -15.15 -12.02
C VAL A 660 -2.84 -14.63 -13.33
N MET A 661 -4.14 -14.83 -13.53
CA MET A 661 -4.89 -14.40 -14.71
C MET A 661 -5.49 -13.01 -14.48
N GLY A 662 -4.82 -11.96 -14.97
CA GLY A 662 -5.28 -10.56 -14.91
C GLY A 662 -6.07 -10.08 -16.14
N THR A 663 -6.43 -11.00 -17.05
CA THR A 663 -7.17 -10.73 -18.30
C THR A 663 -8.30 -11.75 -18.45
N PRO A 664 -9.30 -11.51 -19.31
CA PRO A 664 -10.37 -12.49 -19.53
C PRO A 664 -9.82 -13.83 -20.01
N LEU A 665 -10.48 -14.95 -19.66
CA LEU A 665 -10.05 -16.30 -20.01
C LEU A 665 -9.91 -16.49 -21.54
N THR A 666 -10.64 -15.72 -22.35
CA THR A 666 -10.54 -15.72 -23.81
C THR A 666 -9.14 -15.38 -24.33
N CYS A 667 -8.32 -14.71 -23.53
CA CYS A 667 -6.94 -14.34 -23.86
C CYS A 667 -5.91 -15.38 -23.46
N ILE A 668 -6.31 -16.46 -22.80
CA ILE A 668 -5.42 -17.47 -22.23
C ILE A 668 -5.54 -18.79 -23.00
N ASP A 669 -4.39 -19.35 -23.40
CA ASP A 669 -4.36 -20.73 -23.89
C ASP A 669 -4.54 -21.72 -22.73
N THR A 670 -5.81 -22.05 -22.48
CA THR A 670 -6.22 -22.97 -21.40
C THR A 670 -5.72 -24.40 -21.58
N SER A 671 -5.29 -24.80 -22.79
CA SER A 671 -4.77 -26.16 -23.03
C SER A 671 -3.49 -26.45 -22.24
N LEU A 672 -2.76 -25.40 -21.85
CA LEU A 672 -1.51 -25.47 -21.11
C LEU A 672 -1.69 -25.79 -19.61
N TYR A 673 -2.91 -25.69 -19.09
CA TYR A 673 -3.19 -25.77 -17.65
C TYR A 673 -3.97 -27.04 -17.30
N GLY A 674 -3.70 -27.58 -16.11
CA GLY A 674 -4.43 -28.71 -15.55
C GLY A 674 -5.75 -28.28 -14.91
N ALA A 675 -5.77 -27.14 -14.23
CA ALA A 675 -6.97 -26.63 -13.59
C ALA A 675 -7.01 -25.09 -13.50
N LEU A 676 -8.23 -24.55 -13.50
CA LEU A 676 -8.58 -23.17 -13.17
C LEU A 676 -9.20 -23.12 -11.77
N LEU A 677 -8.72 -22.21 -10.94
CA LEU A 677 -9.23 -21.92 -9.60
C LEU A 677 -10.05 -20.62 -9.68
N LEU A 678 -11.35 -20.73 -9.40
CA LEU A 678 -12.24 -19.61 -9.13
C LEU A 678 -12.45 -19.58 -7.61
N VAL A 679 -11.88 -18.60 -6.94
CA VAL A 679 -11.95 -18.46 -5.48
C VAL A 679 -12.41 -17.05 -5.21
N ASP A 680 -13.54 -16.95 -4.52
CA ASP A 680 -14.23 -15.70 -4.20
C ASP A 680 -14.41 -14.71 -5.37
N PRO A 681 -15.04 -15.12 -6.49
CA PRO A 681 -15.27 -14.20 -7.60
C PRO A 681 -16.45 -13.27 -7.30
N GLU A 682 -16.23 -11.97 -7.47
CA GLU A 682 -17.20 -10.91 -7.14
C GLU A 682 -17.79 -10.22 -8.39
N ASP A 683 -17.16 -10.40 -9.56
CA ASP A 683 -17.59 -9.81 -10.83
C ASP A 683 -18.43 -10.77 -11.71
N GLU A 684 -19.02 -10.22 -12.77
CA GLU A 684 -19.74 -10.94 -13.83
C GLU A 684 -18.79 -11.57 -14.85
N TYR A 685 -19.28 -12.50 -15.69
CA TYR A 685 -18.49 -13.14 -16.76
C TYR A 685 -18.97 -12.74 -18.15
N PHE A 686 -18.05 -12.62 -19.10
CA PHE A 686 -18.44 -12.39 -20.50
C PHE A 686 -19.11 -13.64 -21.09
N PRO A 687 -20.15 -13.50 -21.93
CA PRO A 687 -20.74 -14.65 -22.64
C PRO A 687 -19.72 -15.46 -23.46
N GLU A 688 -18.78 -14.78 -24.11
CA GLU A 688 -17.69 -15.39 -24.88
C GLU A 688 -16.71 -16.16 -23.99
N GLU A 689 -16.48 -15.67 -22.78
CA GLU A 689 -15.63 -16.32 -21.78
C GLU A 689 -16.30 -17.57 -21.23
N MET A 690 -17.59 -17.54 -20.93
CA MET A 690 -18.35 -18.72 -20.52
C MET A 690 -18.29 -19.82 -21.60
N ALA A 691 -18.43 -19.44 -22.87
CA ALA A 691 -18.28 -20.36 -24.00
C ALA A 691 -16.85 -20.92 -24.12
N ALA A 692 -15.83 -20.07 -23.94
CA ALA A 692 -14.44 -20.48 -23.93
C ALA A 692 -14.13 -21.46 -22.78
N LEU A 693 -14.66 -21.21 -21.59
CA LEU A 693 -14.53 -22.10 -20.44
C LEU A 693 -15.17 -23.45 -20.70
N LYS A 694 -16.37 -23.51 -21.31
CA LYS A 694 -17.01 -24.79 -21.68
C LYS A 694 -16.08 -25.63 -22.52
N LYS A 695 -15.55 -25.01 -23.58
CA LYS A 695 -14.67 -25.65 -24.54
C LYS A 695 -13.38 -26.12 -23.87
N ALA A 696 -12.83 -25.31 -22.97
CA ALA A 696 -11.61 -25.64 -22.23
C ALA A 696 -11.84 -26.86 -21.31
N VAL A 697 -12.93 -26.87 -20.56
CA VAL A 697 -13.29 -27.99 -19.67
C VAL A 697 -13.57 -29.25 -20.47
N ASP A 698 -14.29 -29.15 -21.59
CA ASP A 698 -14.53 -30.28 -22.49
C ASP A 698 -13.23 -30.81 -23.11
N SER A 699 -12.21 -29.96 -23.23
CA SER A 699 -10.86 -30.31 -23.69
C SER A 699 -9.92 -30.76 -22.57
N GLY A 700 -10.43 -30.96 -21.35
CA GLY A 700 -9.69 -31.55 -20.23
C GLY A 700 -9.15 -30.55 -19.20
N LEU A 701 -9.49 -29.26 -19.25
CA LEU A 701 -9.23 -28.33 -18.14
C LEU A 701 -10.16 -28.67 -16.97
N SER A 702 -9.64 -28.77 -15.74
CA SER A 702 -10.52 -28.92 -14.58
C SER A 702 -10.88 -27.56 -13.96
N LEU A 703 -12.05 -27.46 -13.36
CA LEU A 703 -12.56 -26.25 -12.72
C LEU A 703 -12.76 -26.52 -11.23
N LEU A 704 -12.16 -25.69 -10.37
CA LEU A 704 -12.41 -25.70 -8.94
C LEU A 704 -13.02 -24.36 -8.56
N VAL A 705 -14.18 -24.40 -7.91
CA VAL A 705 -14.92 -23.23 -7.44
C VAL A 705 -14.99 -23.28 -5.92
N PHE A 706 -14.45 -22.25 -5.28
CA PHE A 706 -14.65 -21.93 -3.87
C PHE A 706 -15.42 -20.61 -3.85
N ALA A 707 -16.72 -20.70 -3.63
CA ALA A 707 -17.61 -19.55 -3.56
C ALA A 707 -17.75 -19.07 -2.11
N ASP A 708 -18.54 -18.03 -1.90
CA ASP A 708 -18.99 -17.57 -0.59
C ASP A 708 -20.49 -17.29 -0.59
N TRP A 709 -20.99 -16.68 0.49
CA TRP A 709 -22.41 -16.39 0.61
C TRP A 709 -22.91 -15.37 -0.42
N TYR A 710 -24.18 -15.54 -0.75
CA TYR A 710 -24.98 -14.52 -1.41
C TYR A 710 -26.43 -14.63 -0.96
N ASN A 711 -27.03 -13.53 -0.54
CA ASN A 711 -28.46 -13.47 -0.26
C ASN A 711 -28.97 -12.04 -0.43
N ALA A 712 -29.78 -11.78 -1.45
CA ALA A 712 -30.26 -10.43 -1.79
C ALA A 712 -31.01 -9.74 -0.64
N SER A 713 -31.74 -10.49 0.18
CA SER A 713 -32.43 -9.94 1.36
C SER A 713 -31.46 -9.58 2.49
N LEU A 714 -30.41 -10.37 2.67
CA LEU A 714 -29.36 -10.14 3.66
C LEU A 714 -28.48 -8.94 3.29
N LEU A 715 -28.19 -8.71 2.01
CA LEU A 715 -27.45 -7.52 1.55
C LEU A 715 -28.12 -6.23 2.04
N ARG A 716 -29.47 -6.18 2.01
CA ARG A 716 -30.25 -5.04 2.50
C ARG A 716 -30.19 -4.88 4.02
N HIS A 717 -29.89 -5.94 4.77
CA HIS A 717 -29.75 -5.92 6.24
C HIS A 717 -28.35 -5.52 6.70
N VAL A 718 -27.30 -5.86 5.97
CA VAL A 718 -25.90 -5.54 6.32
C VAL A 718 -25.43 -4.18 5.80
N LYS A 719 -26.38 -3.35 5.32
CA LYS A 719 -26.12 -1.96 4.98
C LYS A 719 -25.74 -1.15 6.22
N PHE A 720 -24.87 -0.17 6.06
CA PHE A 720 -24.56 0.78 7.11
C PHE A 720 -24.76 2.21 6.61
N TYR A 721 -25.09 3.11 7.53
CA TYR A 721 -25.13 4.54 7.22
C TYR A 721 -23.74 5.09 7.46
N ASP A 722 -23.10 5.55 6.39
CA ASP A 722 -21.85 6.26 6.51
C ASP A 722 -22.15 7.73 6.85
N GLU A 723 -21.80 8.11 8.08
CA GLU A 723 -21.96 9.48 8.56
C GLU A 723 -21.11 10.48 7.77
N ASN A 724 -20.01 10.03 7.14
CA ASN A 724 -19.09 10.88 6.38
C ASN A 724 -19.67 11.26 5.03
N THR A 725 -20.10 10.29 4.23
CA THR A 725 -20.77 10.54 2.93
C THR A 725 -22.25 10.91 3.08
N ARG A 726 -22.83 10.76 4.28
CA ARG A 726 -24.26 10.91 4.58
C ARG A 726 -25.15 10.01 3.71
N GLN A 727 -24.62 8.85 3.32
CA GLN A 727 -25.28 7.91 2.42
C GLN A 727 -25.39 6.54 3.08
N TRP A 728 -26.43 5.80 2.69
CA TRP A 728 -26.52 4.38 3.01
C TRP A 728 -25.64 3.62 2.03
N TRP A 729 -24.66 2.91 2.57
CA TRP A 729 -23.84 1.98 1.80
C TRP A 729 -24.52 0.61 1.85
N ILE A 730 -24.89 0.12 0.67
CA ILE A 730 -25.51 -1.19 0.47
C ILE A 730 -24.49 -2.03 -0.29
N PRO A 731 -24.27 -3.29 0.11
CA PRO A 731 -23.36 -4.17 -0.61
C PRO A 731 -23.74 -4.28 -2.08
N GLU A 732 -22.74 -4.25 -2.96
CA GLU A 732 -22.96 -4.40 -4.41
C GLU A 732 -23.09 -5.89 -4.81
N THR A 733 -22.49 -6.79 -4.04
CA THR A 733 -22.65 -8.25 -4.11
C THR A 733 -22.52 -8.88 -2.70
N GLY A 734 -22.64 -10.21 -2.59
CA GLY A 734 -22.35 -10.98 -1.36
C GLY A 734 -20.85 -11.10 -1.11
N GLY A 735 -20.41 -12.15 -0.39
CA GLY A 735 -18.98 -12.50 -0.37
C GLY A 735 -18.53 -12.83 -1.79
N ALA A 736 -19.26 -13.74 -2.46
CA ALA A 736 -19.09 -14.00 -3.89
C ALA A 736 -20.32 -13.56 -4.71
N ASN A 737 -20.13 -13.31 -6.00
CA ASN A 737 -21.22 -13.13 -6.98
C ASN A 737 -21.80 -14.48 -7.41
N VAL A 738 -22.55 -15.11 -6.50
CA VAL A 738 -23.19 -16.41 -6.73
C VAL A 738 -24.14 -16.43 -7.93
N PRO A 739 -24.95 -15.38 -8.23
CA PRO A 739 -25.72 -15.33 -9.48
C PRO A 739 -24.86 -15.48 -10.74
N ALA A 740 -23.73 -14.76 -10.83
CA ALA A 740 -22.80 -14.88 -11.95
C ALA A 740 -22.14 -16.26 -12.02
N LEU A 741 -21.75 -16.82 -10.87
CA LEU A 741 -21.27 -18.20 -10.78
C LEU A 741 -22.31 -19.21 -11.24
N ASN A 742 -23.59 -19.00 -10.94
CA ASN A 742 -24.67 -19.87 -11.39
C ASN A 742 -24.87 -19.81 -12.90
N ASP A 743 -24.77 -18.63 -13.51
CA ASP A 743 -24.78 -18.50 -14.96
C ASP A 743 -23.65 -19.33 -15.58
N LEU A 744 -22.43 -19.26 -15.01
CA LEU A 744 -21.26 -20.04 -15.42
C LEU A 744 -21.37 -21.54 -15.13
N LEU A 745 -22.03 -21.96 -14.04
CA LEU A 745 -22.14 -23.38 -13.65
C LEU A 745 -23.36 -24.08 -14.27
N SER A 746 -24.32 -23.32 -14.79
CA SER A 746 -25.57 -23.81 -15.39
C SER A 746 -25.35 -24.84 -16.51
N MET A 747 -24.29 -24.66 -17.30
CA MET A 747 -23.86 -25.58 -18.37
C MET A 747 -23.47 -26.98 -17.89
N TYR A 748 -23.24 -27.15 -16.59
CA TYR A 748 -22.97 -28.44 -15.95
C TYR A 748 -24.13 -28.92 -15.07
N GLN A 749 -25.30 -28.26 -15.13
CA GLN A 749 -26.45 -28.52 -14.26
C GLN A 749 -26.10 -28.39 -12.77
N ILE A 750 -25.18 -27.49 -12.44
CA ILE A 750 -24.80 -27.14 -11.06
C ILE A 750 -25.38 -25.76 -10.76
N ALA A 751 -25.94 -25.58 -9.56
CA ALA A 751 -26.26 -24.26 -9.04
C ALA A 751 -26.06 -24.21 -7.52
N LEU A 752 -25.59 -23.06 -7.05
CA LEU A 752 -25.48 -22.65 -5.65
C LEU A 752 -26.77 -21.92 -5.23
N GLY A 753 -27.11 -22.01 -3.95
CA GLY A 753 -28.34 -21.43 -3.38
C GLY A 753 -28.15 -20.02 -2.83
N ASP A 754 -29.23 -19.51 -2.25
CA ASP A 754 -29.32 -18.17 -1.65
C ASP A 754 -29.30 -18.16 -0.11
N ARG A 755 -29.18 -19.32 0.54
CA ARG A 755 -29.14 -19.43 2.01
C ARG A 755 -27.71 -19.44 2.49
N VAL A 756 -27.50 -18.86 3.68
CA VAL A 756 -26.16 -18.65 4.26
C VAL A 756 -26.01 -19.47 5.53
N PHE A 757 -25.02 -20.35 5.55
CA PHE A 757 -24.82 -21.32 6.62
C PHE A 757 -23.50 -21.10 7.35
N GLU A 758 -23.50 -21.50 8.62
CA GLU A 758 -22.29 -21.52 9.43
C GLU A 758 -22.22 -22.77 10.31
N GLY A 759 -21.01 -23.17 10.70
CA GLY A 759 -20.86 -24.19 11.73
C GLY A 759 -19.56 -24.97 11.69
N ALA A 760 -19.22 -25.57 12.83
CA ALA A 760 -18.12 -26.51 12.93
C ALA A 760 -18.57 -27.91 12.49
N PHE A 761 -17.78 -28.55 11.63
CA PHE A 761 -18.05 -29.92 11.19
C PHE A 761 -16.75 -30.73 11.06
N LYS A 762 -16.86 -32.02 10.71
CA LYS A 762 -15.72 -32.88 10.39
C LYS A 762 -15.88 -33.43 8.99
N LEU A 763 -14.81 -33.37 8.18
CA LEU A 763 -14.77 -33.93 6.84
C LEU A 763 -13.49 -34.74 6.66
N GLY A 764 -13.61 -36.03 6.32
CA GLY A 764 -12.45 -36.90 6.14
C GLY A 764 -11.52 -36.99 7.36
N GLY A 765 -12.07 -36.87 8.57
CA GLY A 765 -11.31 -36.85 9.83
C GLY A 765 -10.74 -35.48 10.22
N HIS A 766 -10.80 -34.47 9.34
CA HIS A 766 -10.30 -33.13 9.61
C HIS A 766 -11.38 -32.24 10.25
N PRO A 767 -11.06 -31.48 11.31
CA PRO A 767 -11.96 -30.47 11.86
C PRO A 767 -12.03 -29.28 10.92
N MET A 768 -13.25 -28.93 10.51
CA MET A 768 -13.55 -27.85 9.59
C MET A 768 -14.45 -26.82 10.26
N TYR A 769 -14.54 -25.63 9.66
CA TYR A 769 -15.53 -24.62 10.01
C TYR A 769 -16.04 -24.03 8.70
N TYR A 770 -17.37 -23.99 8.56
CA TYR A 770 -18.05 -23.34 7.45
C TYR A 770 -18.34 -21.89 7.88
N ALA A 771 -17.70 -20.92 7.25
CA ALA A 771 -17.78 -19.51 7.63
C ALA A 771 -18.69 -18.75 6.67
N SER A 772 -19.99 -18.66 6.98
CA SER A 772 -20.92 -17.88 6.16
C SER A 772 -20.92 -18.30 4.69
N GLY A 773 -20.92 -19.60 4.41
CA GLY A 773 -20.92 -20.09 3.03
C GLY A 773 -22.32 -20.34 2.47
N THR A 774 -22.43 -20.43 1.15
CA THR A 774 -23.66 -20.84 0.45
C THR A 774 -23.77 -22.37 0.34
N HIS A 775 -24.97 -22.93 0.14
CA HIS A 775 -25.17 -24.36 -0.13
C HIS A 775 -25.22 -24.68 -1.63
N ILE A 776 -25.00 -25.94 -2.00
CA ILE A 776 -25.25 -26.43 -3.35
C ILE A 776 -26.75 -26.72 -3.49
N HIS A 777 -27.44 -25.96 -4.32
CA HIS A 777 -28.88 -26.07 -4.57
C HIS A 777 -29.24 -27.17 -5.57
N SER A 778 -28.48 -27.29 -6.67
CA SER A 778 -28.68 -28.34 -7.67
C SER A 778 -27.35 -28.92 -8.14
N PHE A 779 -27.33 -30.24 -8.35
CA PHE A 779 -26.14 -30.98 -8.73
C PHE A 779 -26.51 -32.21 -9.59
N PRO A 780 -25.71 -32.60 -10.58
CA PRO A 780 -26.00 -33.77 -11.43
C PRO A 780 -26.08 -35.07 -10.64
N LYS A 781 -27.03 -35.95 -11.02
CA LYS A 781 -27.27 -37.24 -10.36
C LYS A 781 -26.07 -38.20 -10.37
N HIS A 782 -25.19 -38.08 -11.36
CA HIS A 782 -24.00 -38.92 -11.50
C HIS A 782 -22.77 -38.33 -10.78
N GLY A 783 -22.89 -37.12 -10.24
CA GLY A 783 -21.86 -36.48 -9.43
C GLY A 783 -21.89 -36.98 -7.98
N VAL A 784 -20.84 -36.65 -7.23
CA VAL A 784 -20.72 -36.92 -5.80
C VAL A 784 -21.06 -35.66 -5.03
N LEU A 785 -21.97 -35.77 -4.07
CA LEU A 785 -22.41 -34.68 -3.20
C LEU A 785 -22.12 -35.05 -1.75
N ILE A 786 -21.53 -34.13 -1.00
CA ILE A 786 -21.20 -34.30 0.41
C ILE A 786 -21.90 -33.20 1.22
N THR A 787 -22.50 -33.60 2.34
CA THR A 787 -23.27 -32.72 3.22
C THR A 787 -22.61 -32.55 4.59
N ALA A 788 -22.96 -31.47 5.29
CA ALA A 788 -22.57 -31.21 6.68
C ALA A 788 -23.75 -30.65 7.49
N GLN A 789 -23.75 -30.92 8.79
CA GLN A 789 -24.75 -30.35 9.72
C GLN A 789 -24.34 -28.93 10.10
N LEU A 790 -25.10 -27.93 9.66
CA LEU A 790 -24.80 -26.50 9.84
C LEU A 790 -26.04 -25.73 10.29
N SER A 791 -25.83 -24.56 10.90
CA SER A 791 -26.91 -23.65 11.26
C SER A 791 -27.15 -22.59 10.18
N ASP A 792 -28.41 -22.24 9.93
CA ASP A 792 -28.75 -21.14 9.03
C ASP A 792 -28.44 -19.79 9.69
N GLN A 793 -27.32 -19.19 9.32
CA GLN A 793 -26.87 -17.91 9.83
C GLN A 793 -27.67 -16.76 9.23
N GLY A 794 -28.00 -16.82 7.94
CA GLY A 794 -28.75 -15.77 7.24
C GLY A 794 -30.10 -15.52 7.90
N GLN A 795 -30.84 -16.57 8.24
CA GLN A 795 -32.12 -16.49 8.95
C GLN A 795 -31.96 -15.93 10.38
N GLN A 796 -30.89 -16.29 11.09
CA GLN A 796 -30.61 -15.75 12.43
C GLN A 796 -30.35 -14.23 12.39
N ILE A 797 -29.58 -13.76 11.40
CA ILE A 797 -29.30 -12.33 11.23
C ILE A 797 -30.57 -11.57 10.86
N MET A 798 -31.37 -12.08 9.91
CA MET A 798 -32.62 -11.43 9.47
C MET A 798 -33.70 -11.41 10.55
N SER A 799 -33.77 -12.42 11.43
CA SER A 799 -34.73 -12.49 12.54
C SER A 799 -34.32 -11.69 13.78
N GLY A 800 -33.07 -11.24 13.87
CA GLY A 800 -32.55 -10.46 14.99
C GLY A 800 -32.29 -11.26 16.27
N GLU A 801 -32.26 -12.60 16.19
CA GLU A 801 -31.89 -13.46 17.32
C GLU A 801 -30.41 -13.25 17.67
N LYS A 802 -30.12 -12.86 18.92
CA LYS A 802 -28.74 -12.64 19.39
C LYS A 802 -27.98 -13.96 19.46
N GLY A 803 -27.20 -14.27 18.43
CA GLY A 803 -26.14 -15.27 18.47
C GLY A 803 -25.07 -14.89 19.50
N GLY A 804 -25.24 -15.32 20.76
CA GLY A 804 -24.27 -15.07 21.82
C GLY A 804 -24.84 -15.03 23.23
N GLY A 805 -25.29 -16.16 23.75
CA GLY A 805 -25.62 -16.31 25.17
C GLY A 805 -25.74 -17.77 25.54
N LYS A 806 -24.76 -18.30 26.29
CA LYS A 806 -24.69 -19.62 26.94
C LYS A 806 -25.82 -20.61 26.58
N ALA A 807 -25.43 -21.69 25.90
CA ALA A 807 -26.20 -22.92 25.74
C ALA A 807 -26.98 -23.28 27.01
N GLY A 808 -28.26 -22.92 27.04
CA GLY A 808 -29.27 -23.65 27.76
C GLY A 808 -29.66 -24.84 26.89
N ALA A 809 -29.56 -26.04 27.43
CA ALA A 809 -29.91 -27.28 26.76
C ALA A 809 -31.30 -27.16 26.10
N GLY A 810 -31.35 -27.20 24.77
CA GLY A 810 -32.59 -27.17 24.00
C GLY A 810 -32.38 -26.93 22.51
N VAL A 811 -32.05 -28.00 21.77
CA VAL A 811 -32.10 -28.17 20.30
C VAL A 811 -31.23 -27.19 19.49
N ASP A 812 -30.01 -27.63 19.14
CA ASP A 812 -29.27 -27.08 17.99
C ASP A 812 -30.11 -27.33 16.73
N ASN A 813 -30.72 -26.28 16.17
CA ASN A 813 -31.44 -26.34 14.88
C ASN A 813 -30.44 -26.43 13.71
N THR A 814 -29.61 -27.47 13.69
CA THR A 814 -28.73 -27.75 12.55
C THR A 814 -29.51 -28.44 11.44
N VAL A 815 -29.24 -28.04 10.20
CA VAL A 815 -29.80 -28.62 8.98
C VAL A 815 -28.69 -29.35 8.25
N ASP A 816 -29.05 -30.41 7.52
CA ASP A 816 -28.09 -31.08 6.64
C ASP A 816 -27.91 -30.30 5.34
N VAL A 817 -26.72 -29.74 5.14
CA VAL A 817 -26.42 -28.78 4.05
C VAL A 817 -25.46 -29.42 3.04
N PRO A 818 -25.81 -29.46 1.74
CA PRO A 818 -24.86 -29.80 0.68
C PRO A 818 -23.76 -28.74 0.54
N ILE A 819 -22.52 -29.11 0.83
CA ILE A 819 -21.38 -28.17 0.90
C ILE A 819 -20.32 -28.41 -0.17
N LEU A 820 -20.17 -29.65 -0.66
CA LEU A 820 -19.11 -30.04 -1.59
C LEU A 820 -19.66 -30.96 -2.68
N GLY A 821 -19.45 -30.56 -3.94
CA GLY A 821 -19.82 -31.31 -5.13
C GLY A 821 -18.59 -31.68 -5.96
N LEU A 822 -18.51 -32.93 -6.42
CA LEU A 822 -17.48 -33.40 -7.33
C LEU A 822 -18.12 -34.03 -8.58
N LEU A 823 -17.79 -33.50 -9.75
CA LEU A 823 -18.37 -33.89 -11.03
C LEU A 823 -17.29 -34.27 -12.04
N GLN A 824 -17.48 -35.39 -12.73
CA GLN A 824 -16.76 -35.71 -13.95
C GLN A 824 -17.64 -35.24 -15.10
N THR A 825 -17.15 -34.36 -15.97
CA THR A 825 -17.97 -33.88 -17.10
C THR A 825 -18.01 -34.92 -18.21
N ASP A 826 -19.15 -34.99 -18.90
CA ASP A 826 -19.35 -35.89 -20.04
C ASP A 826 -18.76 -35.27 -21.31
N SER A 827 -17.77 -35.93 -21.92
CA SER A 827 -17.40 -35.63 -23.31
C SER A 827 -18.53 -36.14 -24.20
N GLY A 828 -19.26 -35.27 -24.89
CA GLY A 828 -20.32 -35.67 -25.82
C GLY A 828 -19.89 -36.85 -26.71
N ASN A 829 -20.75 -37.87 -26.80
CA ASN A 829 -20.59 -39.13 -27.55
C ASN A 829 -19.44 -39.16 -28.58
N ARG A 830 -18.28 -39.70 -28.17
CA ARG A 830 -17.31 -40.31 -29.10
C ARG A 830 -16.88 -41.66 -28.55
N GLU A 831 -17.37 -42.69 -29.23
CA GLU A 831 -17.15 -44.10 -28.98
C GLU A 831 -15.67 -44.47 -28.77
N PHE A 832 -15.51 -45.58 -28.06
CA PHE A 832 -14.26 -46.21 -27.69
C PHE A 832 -13.39 -46.54 -28.90
N THR A 833 -12.16 -46.04 -28.92
CA THR A 833 -11.05 -46.73 -29.59
C THR A 833 -10.02 -47.08 -28.52
N ASN A 834 -9.72 -48.38 -28.44
CA ASN A 834 -8.73 -48.95 -27.54
C ASN A 834 -7.34 -48.51 -27.99
N ASP A 835 -6.79 -47.45 -27.40
CA ASP A 835 -5.36 -47.25 -27.41
C ASP A 835 -4.85 -47.19 -25.98
N THR A 836 -4.14 -48.27 -25.63
CA THR A 836 -3.36 -48.42 -24.41
C THR A 836 -2.06 -47.65 -24.60
N VAL A 837 -1.98 -46.44 -24.03
CA VAL A 837 -0.82 -45.75 -23.43
C VAL A 837 -1.27 -44.29 -23.20
N ASP A 838 -1.18 -43.82 -21.95
CA ASP A 838 -1.60 -42.50 -21.44
C ASP A 838 -3.11 -42.18 -21.40
N LYS A 839 -3.78 -42.66 -20.33
CA LYS A 839 -5.17 -42.31 -19.99
C LYS A 839 -5.29 -40.87 -19.44
N LEU A 840 -5.19 -39.86 -20.31
CA LEU A 840 -5.74 -38.53 -20.01
C LEU A 840 -7.28 -38.61 -20.03
N PRO A 841 -8.01 -38.03 -19.06
CA PRO A 841 -9.47 -37.98 -19.12
C PRO A 841 -9.91 -37.16 -20.35
N LYS A 842 -10.86 -37.69 -21.11
CA LYS A 842 -11.37 -37.06 -22.35
C LYS A 842 -12.02 -35.68 -22.12
N ALA A 843 -12.47 -35.40 -20.90
CA ALA A 843 -13.03 -34.12 -20.45
C ALA A 843 -12.62 -33.85 -19.00
N GLY A 844 -12.66 -32.58 -18.61
CA GLY A 844 -12.26 -32.08 -17.30
C GLY A 844 -13.19 -32.50 -16.16
N ARG A 845 -12.89 -32.01 -14.96
CA ARG A 845 -13.72 -32.24 -13.77
C ARG A 845 -14.07 -30.91 -13.13
N VAL A 846 -15.23 -30.87 -12.49
CA VAL A 846 -15.70 -29.70 -11.75
C VAL A 846 -15.78 -30.05 -10.28
N VAL A 847 -15.18 -29.23 -9.41
CA VAL A 847 -15.34 -29.30 -7.96
C VAL A 847 -15.92 -27.98 -7.50
N VAL A 848 -16.97 -28.03 -6.68
CA VAL A 848 -17.63 -26.83 -6.14
C VAL A 848 -17.73 -26.96 -4.63
N TYR A 849 -17.26 -25.95 -3.91
CA TYR A 849 -17.36 -25.80 -2.47
C TYR A 849 -17.87 -24.39 -2.16
N GLY A 850 -18.82 -24.25 -1.23
CA GLY A 850 -19.57 -22.99 -1.04
C GLY A 850 -19.01 -22.02 0.01
N ASP A 851 -17.75 -22.21 0.45
CA ASP A 851 -17.06 -21.32 1.42
C ASP A 851 -15.59 -21.17 0.98
N SER A 852 -15.09 -19.95 0.84
CA SER A 852 -13.70 -19.68 0.48
C SER A 852 -12.85 -19.19 1.65
N SER A 853 -13.46 -18.63 2.70
CA SER A 853 -12.82 -18.09 3.91
C SER A 853 -11.83 -19.06 4.57
N CYS A 854 -12.06 -20.37 4.44
CA CYS A 854 -11.16 -21.38 4.99
C CYS A 854 -9.81 -21.50 4.24
N LEU A 855 -9.67 -20.91 3.05
CA LEU A 855 -8.42 -20.83 2.29
C LEU A 855 -7.57 -19.61 2.68
N GLU A 856 -8.17 -18.59 3.29
CA GLU A 856 -7.50 -17.37 3.73
C GLU A 856 -6.46 -17.63 4.84
N GLY A 857 -5.44 -16.77 4.86
CA GLY A 857 -4.42 -16.71 5.89
C GLY A 857 -4.99 -16.17 7.21
N GLY A 858 -4.62 -16.79 8.32
CA GLY A 858 -5.14 -16.41 9.65
C GLY A 858 -6.45 -17.10 10.04
N SER A 859 -7.06 -17.89 9.15
CA SER A 859 -8.21 -18.74 9.49
C SER A 859 -7.88 -19.71 10.64
N SER A 860 -8.78 -19.82 11.62
CA SER A 860 -8.59 -20.71 12.77
C SER A 860 -8.65 -22.20 12.41
N ARG A 861 -9.26 -22.54 11.26
CA ARG A 861 -9.40 -23.90 10.73
C ARG A 861 -9.17 -23.91 9.22
N PRO A 862 -7.92 -23.86 8.76
CA PRO A 862 -7.62 -23.78 7.34
C PRO A 862 -8.00 -25.07 6.60
N CYS A 863 -8.53 -24.92 5.38
CA CYS A 863 -8.98 -26.00 4.53
C CYS A 863 -8.05 -26.28 3.34
N HIS A 864 -6.78 -25.89 3.40
CA HIS A 864 -5.83 -26.15 2.30
C HIS A 864 -5.69 -27.64 1.96
N TRP A 865 -5.93 -28.53 2.92
CA TRP A 865 -5.99 -29.98 2.69
C TRP A 865 -7.15 -30.37 1.76
N LEU A 866 -8.30 -29.69 1.87
CA LEU A 866 -9.48 -29.93 1.03
C LEU A 866 -9.20 -29.47 -0.40
N LEU A 867 -8.55 -28.31 -0.57
CA LEU A 867 -8.10 -27.86 -1.89
C LEU A 867 -7.16 -28.87 -2.55
N LEU A 868 -6.19 -29.43 -1.81
CA LEU A 868 -5.30 -30.47 -2.33
C LEU A 868 -6.06 -31.76 -2.70
N ALA A 869 -7.03 -32.18 -1.88
CA ALA A 869 -7.89 -33.33 -2.18
C ALA A 869 -8.76 -33.08 -3.43
N ALA A 870 -9.31 -31.87 -3.57
CA ALA A 870 -10.05 -31.43 -4.74
C ALA A 870 -9.17 -31.44 -6.00
N LEU A 871 -7.93 -30.94 -5.91
CA LEU A 871 -6.96 -30.99 -7.01
C LEU A 871 -6.57 -32.43 -7.37
N GLN A 872 -6.41 -33.33 -6.39
CA GLN A 872 -6.13 -34.74 -6.64
C GLN A 872 -7.27 -35.41 -7.42
N TYR A 873 -8.52 -35.13 -7.05
CA TYR A 873 -9.68 -35.58 -7.82
C TYR A 873 -9.70 -34.95 -9.21
N ALA A 874 -9.59 -33.62 -9.29
CA ALA A 874 -9.67 -32.85 -10.52
C ALA A 874 -8.64 -33.30 -11.56
N LEU A 875 -7.39 -33.43 -11.16
CA LEU A 875 -6.28 -33.75 -12.06
C LEU A 875 -6.09 -35.27 -12.24
N GLY A 876 -6.19 -36.05 -11.16
CA GLY A 876 -5.86 -37.47 -11.15
C GLY A 876 -7.05 -38.41 -11.31
N GLY A 877 -8.27 -37.97 -11.04
CA GLY A 877 -9.51 -38.75 -11.20
C GLY A 877 -9.80 -39.75 -10.14
N HIS A 878 -8.95 -39.77 -9.12
CA HIS A 878 -9.11 -40.63 -7.97
C HIS A 878 -9.75 -39.79 -6.86
N LEU A 879 -10.91 -40.24 -6.39
CA LEU A 879 -11.52 -39.64 -5.20
C LEU A 879 -10.67 -40.05 -3.98
N PRO A 880 -10.05 -39.08 -3.27
CA PRO A 880 -9.20 -39.40 -2.12
C PRO A 880 -9.98 -40.14 -1.04
N ALA A 881 -9.31 -41.04 -0.30
CA ALA A 881 -9.97 -41.86 0.73
C ALA A 881 -10.73 -41.01 1.76
N SER A 882 -10.16 -39.86 2.15
CA SER A 882 -10.78 -38.88 3.06
C SER A 882 -12.13 -38.36 2.57
N LEU A 883 -12.31 -38.19 1.26
CA LEU A 883 -13.58 -37.76 0.66
C LEU A 883 -14.49 -38.93 0.31
N ARG A 884 -13.92 -40.10 0.02
CA ARG A 884 -14.69 -41.32 -0.31
C ARG A 884 -15.59 -41.75 0.85
N ASP A 885 -15.09 -41.70 2.08
CA ASP A 885 -15.88 -42.09 3.25
C ASP A 885 -17.02 -41.11 3.53
N ALA A 886 -16.77 -39.81 3.32
CA ALA A 886 -17.81 -38.78 3.40
C ALA A 886 -18.86 -38.93 2.28
N ALA A 887 -18.42 -39.33 1.08
CA ALA A 887 -19.27 -39.60 -0.06
C ALA A 887 -20.07 -40.92 0.04
N ALA A 888 -19.67 -41.85 0.92
CA ALA A 888 -20.33 -43.13 1.09
C ALA A 888 -21.74 -42.98 1.71
N ALA A 889 -21.97 -41.92 2.48
CA ALA A 889 -23.28 -41.52 2.99
C ALA A 889 -24.15 -40.86 1.90
N ARG A 890 -24.24 -41.47 0.71
CA ARG A 890 -24.88 -40.94 -0.51
C ARG A 890 -26.30 -40.42 -0.23
N LYS A 891 -26.45 -39.12 0.02
CA LYS A 891 -27.72 -38.43 -0.10
C LYS A 891 -27.90 -38.05 -1.57
N ARG A 892 -28.94 -38.62 -2.19
CA ARG A 892 -29.24 -38.45 -3.62
C ARG A 892 -30.09 -37.21 -3.90
N ASP A 893 -30.63 -36.60 -2.86
CA ASP A 893 -31.56 -35.48 -2.99
C ASP A 893 -30.83 -34.17 -2.76
N VAL A 894 -30.84 -33.30 -3.76
CA VAL A 894 -30.20 -31.97 -3.71
C VAL A 894 -31.17 -30.93 -3.14
N HIS A 895 -32.48 -31.24 -3.11
CA HIS A 895 -33.55 -30.39 -2.59
C HIS A 895 -33.82 -30.59 -1.09
N LEU A 896 -32.80 -30.97 -0.32
CA LEU A 896 -32.89 -31.09 1.15
C LEU A 896 -33.29 -29.76 1.82
N ILE A 897 -32.95 -28.65 1.17
CA ILE A 897 -33.17 -27.29 1.63
C ILE A 897 -34.11 -26.61 0.63
N PRO A 898 -35.35 -26.24 1.01
CA PRO A 898 -36.20 -25.42 0.17
C PRO A 898 -35.58 -24.02 0.10
N SER A 899 -35.14 -23.62 -1.09
CA SER A 899 -34.55 -22.32 -1.39
C SER A 899 -34.78 -22.00 -2.87
N GLU A 900 -34.87 -20.72 -3.23
CA GLU A 900 -34.88 -20.29 -4.62
C GLU A 900 -33.44 -20.14 -5.16
N LEU A 901 -33.29 -20.00 -6.47
CA LEU A 901 -32.00 -19.61 -7.04
C LEU A 901 -31.73 -18.13 -6.70
N PRO A 902 -30.50 -17.77 -6.29
CA PRO A 902 -30.16 -16.41 -5.97
C PRO A 902 -30.32 -15.51 -7.19
N GLN A 903 -30.99 -14.37 -7.00
CA GLN A 903 -31.18 -13.36 -8.03
C GLN A 903 -30.31 -12.14 -7.72
N ARG A 904 -29.81 -11.49 -8.78
CA ARG A 904 -29.09 -10.22 -8.67
C ARG A 904 -29.93 -9.19 -7.90
N ALA A 905 -29.32 -8.48 -6.95
CA ALA A 905 -30.03 -7.54 -6.10
C ALA A 905 -30.72 -6.41 -6.90
N GLU A 906 -32.01 -6.21 -6.68
CA GLU A 906 -32.77 -5.15 -7.36
C GLU A 906 -32.19 -3.77 -7.00
N GLY A 907 -31.91 -2.96 -8.03
CA GLY A 907 -31.30 -1.63 -7.87
C GLY A 907 -29.80 -1.66 -7.52
N GLY A 908 -29.15 -2.82 -7.62
CA GLY A 908 -27.70 -2.95 -7.44
C GLY A 908 -26.89 -2.14 -8.46
N ARG A 909 -25.74 -1.63 -8.05
CA ARG A 909 -24.86 -0.77 -8.85
C ARG A 909 -23.52 -1.44 -9.18
N LEU A 910 -23.46 -2.77 -9.12
CA LEU A 910 -22.28 -3.56 -9.50
C LEU A 910 -21.72 -3.15 -10.87
N HIS A 911 -22.57 -2.74 -11.81
CA HIS A 911 -22.19 -2.25 -13.14
C HIS A 911 -21.26 -1.01 -13.15
N LEU A 912 -21.20 -0.24 -12.06
CA LEU A 912 -20.27 0.88 -11.90
C LEU A 912 -18.83 0.42 -11.63
N TYR A 913 -18.66 -0.79 -11.11
CA TYR A 913 -17.39 -1.33 -10.62
C TYR A 913 -16.90 -2.52 -11.45
N SER A 914 -17.84 -3.22 -12.08
CA SER A 914 -17.60 -4.36 -12.94
C SER A 914 -16.73 -4.01 -14.15
N ARG A 915 -15.77 -4.88 -14.45
CA ARG A 915 -14.97 -4.85 -15.68
C ARG A 915 -15.75 -5.41 -16.87
N VAL A 916 -16.81 -6.18 -16.59
CA VAL A 916 -17.63 -6.89 -17.58
C VAL A 916 -18.88 -6.11 -17.95
N LEU A 917 -19.55 -5.44 -17.01
CA LEU A 917 -20.77 -4.69 -17.27
C LEU A 917 -20.51 -3.25 -17.72
N ALA A 918 -21.32 -2.74 -18.64
CA ALA A 918 -21.30 -1.34 -19.06
C ALA A 918 -21.74 -0.42 -17.92
N ALA A 919 -21.06 0.72 -17.77
CA ALA A 919 -21.30 1.67 -16.67
C ALA A 919 -22.71 2.30 -16.67
N ASP A 920 -23.45 2.21 -17.78
CA ASP A 920 -24.84 2.66 -17.91
C ASP A 920 -25.87 1.55 -17.62
N GLY A 921 -25.41 0.34 -17.30
CA GLY A 921 -26.26 -0.82 -17.04
C GLY A 921 -26.89 -1.44 -18.30
N SER A 922 -26.44 -1.07 -19.50
CA SER A 922 -27.01 -1.56 -20.78
C SER A 922 -26.70 -3.03 -21.09
N GLY A 923 -25.84 -3.68 -20.31
CA GLY A 923 -25.43 -5.08 -20.49
C GLY A 923 -23.91 -5.26 -20.43
N PRO A 924 -23.37 -6.38 -20.92
CA PRO A 924 -21.93 -6.61 -20.96
C PRO A 924 -21.23 -5.68 -21.96
N ARG A 925 -20.02 -5.24 -21.59
CA ARG A 925 -19.08 -4.54 -22.46
C ARG A 925 -18.56 -5.49 -23.55
N PRO A 926 -18.00 -4.97 -24.65
CA PRO A 926 -17.18 -5.78 -25.54
C PRO A 926 -15.99 -6.37 -24.78
N VAL A 927 -15.68 -7.64 -25.06
CA VAL A 927 -14.48 -8.30 -24.51
C VAL A 927 -13.25 -7.46 -24.87
N PRO A 928 -12.40 -7.11 -23.89
CA PRO A 928 -11.22 -6.31 -24.16
C PRO A 928 -10.24 -7.06 -25.09
N PRO A 929 -9.51 -6.34 -25.96
CA PRO A 929 -8.55 -6.98 -26.85
C PRO A 929 -7.43 -7.66 -26.08
N CYS A 930 -7.06 -8.87 -26.51
CA CYS A 930 -5.95 -9.64 -25.95
C CYS A 930 -4.62 -9.06 -26.44
N THR A 931 -4.13 -8.02 -25.75
CA THR A 931 -2.86 -7.37 -26.08
C THR A 931 -1.76 -7.97 -25.21
N PRO A 932 -0.84 -8.80 -25.77
CA PRO A 932 0.31 -9.26 -25.00
C PRO A 932 1.23 -8.07 -24.66
N PRO A 933 1.98 -8.13 -23.53
CA PRO A 933 2.93 -7.08 -23.19
C PRO A 933 3.96 -6.91 -24.30
N THR A 934 4.14 -5.69 -24.82
CA THR A 934 5.08 -5.43 -25.92
C THR A 934 6.52 -5.53 -25.41
N PRO A 935 7.34 -6.50 -25.87
CA PRO A 935 8.71 -6.65 -25.39
C PRO A 935 9.58 -5.45 -25.76
N LEU A 936 10.48 -5.08 -24.85
CA LEU A 936 11.53 -4.11 -25.15
C LEU A 936 12.54 -4.75 -26.13
N PRO A 937 12.99 -4.02 -27.18
CA PRO A 937 14.01 -4.52 -28.09
C PRO A 937 15.29 -4.90 -27.33
N PRO A 938 15.80 -6.15 -27.46
CA PRO A 938 16.96 -6.59 -26.73
C PRO A 938 18.25 -5.96 -27.29
N GLN A 939 19.11 -5.44 -26.40
CA GLN A 939 20.45 -4.95 -26.71
C GLN A 939 21.50 -5.81 -25.99
N PRO A 940 21.96 -6.92 -26.60
CA PRO A 940 22.80 -7.90 -25.89
C PRO A 940 24.16 -7.34 -25.49
N VAL A 941 24.62 -7.67 -24.29
CA VAL A 941 25.92 -7.25 -23.76
C VAL A 941 26.79 -8.47 -23.45
N SER A 942 28.04 -8.44 -23.94
CA SER A 942 29.00 -9.55 -23.87
C SER A 942 29.75 -9.67 -22.52
N ALA A 943 29.51 -8.76 -21.57
CA ALA A 943 30.05 -8.84 -20.22
C ALA A 943 29.10 -8.19 -19.18
N PRO A 944 28.94 -8.77 -17.98
CA PRO A 944 28.20 -8.13 -16.90
C PRO A 944 28.95 -6.87 -16.41
N PRO A 945 28.26 -5.75 -16.11
CA PRO A 945 28.85 -4.67 -15.33
C PRO A 945 29.38 -5.23 -14.01
N ALA A 946 30.50 -4.68 -13.52
CA ALA A 946 31.23 -5.20 -12.35
C ALA A 946 30.30 -5.60 -11.19
N ALA A 947 30.38 -6.88 -10.82
CA ALA A 947 29.64 -7.56 -9.75
C ALA A 947 29.95 -7.02 -8.34
N ARG A 948 29.67 -5.74 -8.08
CA ARG A 948 29.87 -5.08 -6.79
C ARG A 948 28.60 -4.64 -6.08
N THR A 949 27.41 -4.92 -6.61
CA THR A 949 26.12 -4.60 -5.97
C THR A 949 25.24 -5.79 -5.64
N LEU A 950 25.67 -7.03 -5.90
CA LEU A 950 24.94 -8.25 -5.47
C LEU A 950 25.68 -8.91 -4.29
N ALA A 951 25.18 -8.70 -3.08
CA ALA A 951 25.65 -9.40 -1.87
C ALA A 951 24.98 -10.78 -1.70
N PRO A 952 25.51 -11.63 -0.81
CA PRO A 952 26.44 -12.72 -1.09
C PRO A 952 25.82 -13.98 -1.73
N ARG A 953 26.67 -14.66 -2.50
CA ARG A 953 26.42 -15.93 -3.20
C ARG A 953 26.03 -17.05 -2.23
N HIS A 954 24.81 -17.58 -2.38
CA HIS A 954 24.49 -18.95 -1.99
C HIS A 954 24.35 -19.81 -3.24
N ALA A 955 24.90 -21.03 -3.18
CA ALA A 955 24.85 -21.98 -4.28
C ALA A 955 23.40 -22.47 -4.48
N PRO A 956 22.92 -22.59 -5.72
CA PRO A 956 21.62 -23.20 -6.02
C PRO A 956 21.64 -24.68 -5.63
N THR A 957 20.60 -25.13 -4.93
CA THR A 957 20.36 -26.55 -4.64
C THR A 957 19.74 -27.25 -5.85
N ASP A 958 20.20 -28.49 -6.10
CA ASP A 958 19.86 -29.39 -7.20
C ASP A 958 18.38 -29.84 -7.17
N PRO A 959 17.58 -29.65 -8.25
CA PRO A 959 16.19 -30.11 -8.33
C PRO A 959 16.01 -31.59 -8.71
N ARG A 960 17.07 -32.36 -9.00
CA ARG A 960 16.95 -33.74 -9.52
C ARG A 960 16.47 -34.80 -8.52
N SER A 961 16.01 -34.42 -7.32
CA SER A 961 15.54 -35.39 -6.32
C SER A 961 14.02 -35.55 -6.23
N ILE A 962 13.23 -35.00 -7.16
CA ILE A 962 11.78 -35.24 -7.18
C ILE A 962 11.52 -36.54 -7.95
N GLY A 963 11.53 -37.65 -7.21
CA GLY A 963 11.03 -38.93 -7.70
C GLY A 963 9.53 -38.92 -7.98
N ALA A 964 9.02 -40.03 -8.53
CA ALA A 964 7.59 -40.24 -8.73
C ALA A 964 6.82 -40.08 -7.40
N PRO A 965 5.57 -39.59 -7.43
CA PRO A 965 4.88 -39.16 -6.23
C PRO A 965 4.42 -40.35 -5.38
N GLU A 966 4.83 -40.40 -4.10
CA GLU A 966 4.09 -41.14 -3.07
C GLU A 966 2.95 -40.25 -2.60
N VAL A 967 1.71 -40.63 -2.94
CA VAL A 967 0.46 -39.87 -2.68
C VAL A 967 -0.42 -40.60 -1.67
N GLU A 968 0.12 -41.54 -0.90
CA GLU A 968 -0.58 -42.20 0.21
C GLU A 968 0.07 -41.85 1.55
N GLY A 969 -0.74 -41.31 2.46
CA GLY A 969 -0.66 -41.62 3.89
C GLY A 969 0.42 -40.96 4.75
N THR A 970 -0.01 -39.96 5.53
CA THR A 970 0.24 -39.85 6.99
C THR A 970 1.66 -39.83 7.58
N GLU A 971 2.74 -39.57 6.85
CA GLU A 971 4.03 -39.18 7.46
C GLU A 971 4.75 -38.04 6.70
N PRO A 972 5.51 -37.17 7.41
CA PRO A 972 6.20 -36.04 6.80
C PRO A 972 7.25 -36.53 5.80
N ALA A 973 7.21 -35.97 4.59
CA ALA A 973 8.22 -36.18 3.56
C ALA A 973 9.66 -36.01 4.12
N PRO A 974 10.64 -36.80 3.64
CA PRO A 974 12.00 -36.77 4.16
C PRO A 974 12.64 -35.39 3.96
N ARG A 975 13.37 -34.98 4.99
CA ARG A 975 14.05 -33.69 5.17
C ARG A 975 14.91 -33.31 3.95
N ALA A 976 14.35 -32.50 3.05
CA ALA A 976 15.10 -31.81 1.99
C ALA A 976 14.64 -30.35 1.81
N TRP A 977 14.34 -29.64 2.91
CA TRP A 977 14.21 -28.19 2.93
C TRP A 977 14.81 -27.65 4.24
N ARG A 978 16.07 -27.18 4.16
CA ARG A 978 16.62 -26.19 5.10
C ARG A 978 17.29 -25.08 4.30
N GLY A 979 16.51 -24.07 3.95
CA GLY A 979 16.99 -22.71 3.75
C GLY A 979 16.69 -21.88 4.99
N ALA A 980 17.73 -21.30 5.58
CA ALA A 980 17.76 -20.43 6.76
C ALA A 980 16.67 -19.32 6.77
N GLY A 981 16.07 -18.91 7.89
CA GLY A 981 16.35 -19.24 9.29
C GLY A 981 15.12 -19.09 10.18
N ALA A 982 14.71 -20.21 10.76
CA ALA A 982 14.20 -20.25 12.12
C ALA A 982 15.30 -20.94 12.95
N ALA A 983 15.86 -20.22 13.92
CA ALA A 983 16.73 -20.85 14.90
C ALA A 983 15.92 -21.96 15.62
N PRO A 984 16.43 -23.19 15.74
CA PRO A 984 15.77 -24.20 16.54
C PRO A 984 15.78 -23.74 18.00
N SER A 985 14.62 -23.72 18.64
CA SER A 985 14.55 -23.74 20.09
C SER A 985 15.37 -24.95 20.56
N ARG A 986 16.40 -24.71 21.37
CA ARG A 986 17.04 -25.78 22.14
C ARG A 986 15.96 -26.37 23.03
N SER A 987 15.45 -27.54 22.67
CA SER A 987 14.77 -28.42 23.62
C SER A 987 15.76 -28.74 24.73
N HIS A 988 15.37 -28.41 25.96
CA HIS A 988 16.00 -29.00 27.15
C HIS A 988 15.72 -30.52 27.13
N PRO A 989 16.64 -31.36 27.61
CA PRO A 989 16.40 -32.80 27.67
C PRO A 989 15.15 -33.07 28.52
N GLU A 990 14.20 -33.81 27.96
CA GLU A 990 13.03 -34.31 28.68
C GLU A 990 13.51 -35.17 29.85
N VAL A 991 13.33 -34.64 31.05
CA VAL A 991 13.34 -35.43 32.28
C VAL A 991 12.03 -36.21 32.28
N VAL A 992 12.13 -37.53 32.19
CA VAL A 992 11.02 -38.45 32.41
C VAL A 992 10.48 -38.20 33.82
N TYR A 993 9.30 -37.57 33.90
CA TYR A 993 8.57 -37.42 35.15
C TYR A 993 7.66 -38.63 35.33
N GLU A 994 8.03 -39.53 36.25
CA GLU A 994 7.07 -40.46 36.83
C GLU A 994 5.93 -39.68 37.49
N PRO A 995 4.66 -40.08 37.29
CA PRO A 995 3.54 -39.37 37.89
C PRO A 995 3.60 -39.48 39.42
N PRO A 996 3.43 -38.38 40.17
CA PRO A 996 3.47 -38.43 41.62
C PRO A 996 2.28 -39.22 42.16
N SER A 997 2.54 -40.02 43.20
CA SER A 997 1.55 -40.88 43.85
C SER A 997 0.30 -40.10 44.28
N LEU A 998 -0.84 -40.81 44.34
CA LEU A 998 -2.16 -40.29 44.72
C LEU A 998 -2.15 -39.44 46.02
N ALA A 999 -1.23 -39.74 46.95
CA ALA A 999 -1.05 -38.98 48.18
C ALA A 999 -0.56 -37.54 47.95
N ASN A 1000 0.33 -37.30 46.99
CA ASN A 1000 0.86 -35.96 46.68
C ASN A 1000 -0.17 -35.09 45.98
N ARG A 1001 -1.09 -35.68 45.20
CA ARG A 1001 -2.22 -34.97 44.59
C ARG A 1001 -3.26 -34.53 45.62
N ALA A 1002 -3.52 -35.33 46.65
CA ALA A 1002 -4.41 -34.95 47.74
C ALA A 1002 -3.83 -33.80 48.58
N LEU A 1003 -2.53 -33.85 48.91
CA LEU A 1003 -1.85 -32.80 49.68
C LEU A 1003 -1.80 -31.46 48.93
N THR A 1004 -1.57 -31.47 47.62
CA THR A 1004 -1.59 -30.25 46.80
C THR A 1004 -3.00 -29.65 46.69
N LEU A 1005 -4.05 -30.48 46.58
CA LEU A 1005 -5.43 -30.02 46.58
C LEU A 1005 -5.82 -29.38 47.92
N ILE A 1006 -5.42 -29.98 49.05
CA ILE A 1006 -5.65 -29.42 50.39
C ILE A 1006 -4.92 -28.08 50.56
N ALA A 1007 -3.68 -27.97 50.06
CA ALA A 1007 -2.92 -26.72 50.10
C ALA A 1007 -3.57 -25.61 49.27
N ILE A 1008 -4.10 -25.93 48.08
CA ILE A 1008 -4.80 -24.96 47.22
C ILE A 1008 -6.09 -24.47 47.90
N VAL A 1009 -6.87 -25.38 48.50
CA VAL A 1009 -8.09 -25.02 49.23
C VAL A 1009 -7.77 -24.15 50.44
N ALA A 1010 -6.69 -24.45 51.18
CA ALA A 1010 -6.24 -23.65 52.31
C ALA A 1010 -5.79 -22.24 51.87
N ILE A 1011 -5.09 -22.11 50.75
CA ILE A 1011 -4.67 -20.81 50.19
C ILE A 1011 -5.89 -19.98 49.77
N ILE A 1012 -6.87 -20.59 49.09
CA ILE A 1012 -8.11 -19.89 48.70
C ILE A 1012 -8.89 -19.44 49.94
N TYR A 1013 -8.93 -20.27 50.99
CA TYR A 1013 -9.56 -19.90 52.26
C TYR A 1013 -8.82 -18.74 52.96
N CYS A 1014 -7.48 -18.75 52.98
CA CYS A 1014 -6.68 -17.66 53.53
C CYS A 1014 -6.83 -16.36 52.74
N VAL A 1015 -6.86 -16.40 51.41
CA VAL A 1015 -7.02 -15.21 50.56
C VAL A 1015 -8.43 -14.62 50.72
N THR A 1016 -9.47 -15.45 50.75
CA THR A 1016 -10.86 -14.99 50.92
C THR A 1016 -11.11 -14.43 52.33
N THR A 1017 -10.51 -15.00 53.37
CA THR A 1017 -10.59 -14.46 54.74
C THR A 1017 -9.79 -13.16 54.88
N PHE A 1018 -8.64 -13.05 54.23
CA PHE A 1018 -7.84 -11.81 54.18
C PHE A 1018 -8.59 -10.69 53.47
N TRP A 1019 -9.20 -10.97 52.31
CA TRP A 1019 -10.04 -10.01 51.58
C TRP A 1019 -11.29 -9.59 52.36
N LYS A 1020 -11.97 -10.52 53.04
CA LYS A 1020 -13.10 -10.17 53.94
C LYS A 1020 -12.66 -9.28 55.11
N ARG A 1021 -11.45 -9.47 55.65
CA ARG A 1021 -10.90 -8.66 56.75
C ARG A 1021 -10.47 -7.27 56.28
N TRP A 1022 -9.93 -7.16 55.07
CA TRP A 1022 -9.55 -5.90 54.45
C TRP A 1022 -10.77 -5.07 54.00
N GLY A 1023 -11.80 -5.72 53.44
CA GLY A 1023 -13.06 -5.07 53.05
C GLY A 1023 -13.81 -4.46 54.24
N ARG A 1024 -13.79 -5.10 55.42
CA ARG A 1024 -14.35 -4.51 56.66
C ARG A 1024 -13.56 -3.30 57.15
N LYS A 1025 -12.23 -3.28 56.95
CA LYS A 1025 -11.35 -2.15 57.32
C LYS A 1025 -11.53 -0.95 56.40
N LEU A 1026 -11.78 -1.18 55.10
CA LEU A 1026 -12.10 -0.12 54.13
C LEU A 1026 -13.48 0.50 54.36
N ARG A 1027 -14.50 -0.32 54.70
CA ARG A 1027 -15.85 0.21 55.03
C ARG A 1027 -15.85 1.07 56.30
N ARG A 1028 -15.05 0.74 57.32
CA ARG A 1028 -14.91 1.58 58.52
C ARG A 1028 -14.20 2.92 58.26
N ARG A 1029 -13.28 2.99 57.30
CA ARG A 1029 -12.60 4.27 56.94
C ARG A 1029 -13.47 5.19 56.08
N ARG A 1030 -14.34 4.65 55.21
CA ARG A 1030 -15.29 5.46 54.43
C ARG A 1030 -16.45 6.03 55.25
N LEU A 1031 -16.88 5.34 56.31
CA LEU A 1031 -17.94 5.85 57.20
C LEU A 1031 -17.47 6.99 58.13
N ILE A 1032 -16.17 7.11 58.41
CA ILE A 1032 -15.61 8.19 59.25
C ILE A 1032 -15.29 9.45 58.42
N SER A 1033 -15.07 9.32 57.10
CA SER A 1033 -14.82 10.43 56.18
C SER A 1033 -16.09 11.13 55.66
N LEU A 1034 -17.28 10.63 56.00
CA LEU A 1034 -18.58 11.18 55.61
C LEU A 1034 -19.32 11.84 56.80
N ALA A 1035 -18.68 11.93 57.98
CA ALA A 1035 -19.25 12.50 59.20
C ALA A 1035 -18.34 13.57 59.85
N THR A 1036 -17.39 14.11 59.09
CA THR A 1036 -16.61 15.34 59.35
C THR A 1036 -16.41 16.03 58.01
#